data_AF-A0A063Y2T8-F1
#
_entry.id   AF-A0A063Y2T8-F1
#
_cell.length_a   1.000
_cell.length_b   1.000
_cell.length_c   1.000
_cell.angle_alpha   90.00
_cell.angle_beta   90.00
_cell.angle_gamma   90.00
#
_symmetry.space_group_name_H-M   'P 1'
#
loop_
_entity.id
_entity.type
_entity.pdbx_description
1 polymer ?
#
loop_
_entity_poly.entity_id
_entity_poly.type
_entity_poly.pdbx_seq_one_letter_code
_entity_poly.pdbx_strand_id
1 'polypeptide(L)'
;MADNTPLIELRDLYRTFRNGDTDIDVLKGINLRIMPGEFVAIVGASGSGKSTLMNLLGCLDKPSKGQYLFNGQDVASFDADALAALRREAFGFVFQSYNLLPGGTARDNVEVPAVYAGTPRSERHQRAEALLNRLGLADRMDHQPGQLSGGQQQRVSIARALMNGGQVILADEPTGALDSQTGEEVMALFAELAAQGHTLILITHDAKVAAHADRVIEISDGVILSDPGPVEPVAAESGAIAPTDLNIRPGNMLSNLAEALRMSLSALTSNLFRTVLTLLGIVIGVASVITMLAIGDGARQSIVDRISSMGSNLLLVRPGAPNQRGWGTTTLIPEDAYAVQALDGVVAAIPEQGGTVTLRAGGRDHRTEVMATSAAYSDVRNWPVSQGSFFSAEDEQNFASVAVLGQTAAQAIFPGQSPLGEYVMVDNVLFLVVGVMSPRGASPMGRDEDDVIIVPFESGGVRLLGRRYLRTMTVAVASDADIYATQQAVHDLLLMRHGVEDFQIRNMESIIESVTATQNTMTLLLGSIAAISLLVGGIGVMNIMLVSVTERTREIGVRMATGARTGNIMQQFLTEAVLVSALGGVLGVLIGLGVTALLARLGTDVVFSAMPVILAFGCAFMTGLVFGYLPARKAAHLDPVVALASE
;
A
#
# COMPACT_ATOMS: atom_id res chain seq x y z
N MET A 1 -4.04 -17.66 61.71
CA MET A 1 -4.18 -16.20 61.70
C MET A 1 -4.41 -15.83 60.25
N ALA A 2 -5.65 -15.48 59.88
CA ALA A 2 -5.96 -15.08 58.51
C ALA A 2 -5.28 -13.74 58.24
N ASP A 3 -4.57 -13.63 57.12
CA ASP A 3 -3.86 -12.41 56.74
C ASP A 3 -4.85 -11.24 56.62
N ASN A 4 -4.73 -10.26 57.52
CA ASN A 4 -5.52 -9.02 57.53
C ASN A 4 -4.96 -8.00 56.50
N THR A 5 -4.57 -8.48 55.32
CA THR A 5 -3.94 -7.65 54.30
C THR A 5 -5.00 -6.76 53.65
N PRO A 6 -4.88 -5.42 53.71
CA PRO A 6 -5.81 -4.52 53.05
C PRO A 6 -5.76 -4.69 51.53
N LEU A 7 -6.91 -4.56 50.87
CA LEU A 7 -7.01 -4.61 49.41
C LEU A 7 -6.31 -3.41 48.78
N ILE A 8 -6.50 -2.23 49.36
CA ILE A 8 -5.85 -0.98 48.97
C ILE A 8 -5.21 -0.38 50.21
N GLU A 9 -3.92 -0.06 50.13
CA GLU A 9 -3.18 0.67 51.14
C GLU A 9 -2.40 1.83 50.52
N LEU A 10 -2.73 3.05 50.92
CA LEU A 10 -2.00 4.27 50.59
C LEU A 10 -1.16 4.69 51.80
N ARG A 11 0.14 4.90 51.58
CA ARG A 11 1.09 5.34 52.60
C ARG A 11 1.76 6.63 52.15
N ASP A 12 1.51 7.70 52.90
CA ASP A 12 2.07 9.04 52.68
C ASP A 12 1.99 9.49 51.21
N LEU A 13 0.83 9.32 50.58
CA LEU A 13 0.65 9.48 49.14
C LEU A 13 0.50 10.96 48.75
N TYR A 14 1.33 11.44 47.83
CA TYR A 14 1.26 12.78 47.26
C TYR A 14 0.99 12.74 45.76
N ARG A 15 0.26 13.76 45.27
CA ARG A 15 0.12 14.03 43.85
C ARG A 15 0.28 15.51 43.58
N THR A 16 1.31 15.81 42.81
CA THR A 16 1.72 17.17 42.44
C THR A 16 1.51 17.35 40.94
N PHE A 17 0.80 18.40 40.54
CA PHE A 17 0.67 18.81 39.14
C PHE A 17 1.50 20.05 38.89
N ARG A 18 2.17 20.11 37.75
CA ARG A 18 3.00 21.24 37.35
C ARG A 18 2.19 22.19 36.47
N ASN A 19 2.04 23.44 36.90
CA ASN A 19 1.35 24.49 36.17
C ASN A 19 2.34 25.63 35.85
N GLY A 20 2.91 25.58 34.65
CA GLY A 20 4.02 26.45 34.25
C GLY A 20 5.26 26.21 35.13
N ASP A 21 5.69 27.25 35.83
CA ASP A 21 6.83 27.21 36.76
C ASP A 21 6.43 26.86 38.20
N THR A 22 5.15 26.64 38.49
CA THR A 22 4.63 26.39 39.83
C THR A 22 4.15 24.95 39.99
N ASP A 23 4.62 24.27 41.03
CA ASP A 23 4.12 22.96 41.43
C ASP A 23 2.97 23.11 42.43
N ILE A 24 1.84 22.43 42.16
CA ILE A 24 0.65 22.45 43.00
C ILE A 24 0.42 21.03 43.54
N ASP A 25 0.59 20.89 44.86
CA ASP A 25 0.27 19.66 45.58
C ASP A 25 -1.25 19.54 45.75
N VAL A 26 -1.87 18.70 44.93
CA VAL A 26 -3.32 18.43 44.98
C VAL A 26 -3.66 17.38 46.03
N LEU A 27 -2.80 16.38 46.24
CA LEU A 27 -2.89 15.44 47.36
C LEU A 27 -1.65 15.55 48.24
N LYS A 28 -1.86 15.61 49.56
CA LYS A 28 -0.85 15.99 50.55
C LYS A 28 -0.73 14.92 51.65
N GLY A 29 0.00 13.84 51.38
CA GLY A 29 0.32 12.82 52.38
C GLY A 29 -0.89 11.98 52.80
N ILE A 30 -1.65 11.47 51.82
CA ILE A 30 -2.84 10.65 52.06
C ILE A 30 -2.44 9.29 52.62
N ASN A 31 -3.00 8.92 53.77
CA ASN A 31 -2.88 7.61 54.37
C ASN A 31 -4.28 6.99 54.44
N LEU A 32 -4.47 5.84 53.78
CA LEU A 32 -5.79 5.22 53.65
C LEU A 32 -5.66 3.71 53.52
N ARG A 33 -6.55 2.96 54.18
CA ARG A 33 -6.67 1.51 54.06
C ARG A 33 -8.11 1.15 53.77
N ILE A 34 -8.33 0.33 52.74
CA ILE A 34 -9.65 -0.19 52.36
C ILE A 34 -9.58 -1.72 52.36
N MET A 35 -10.52 -2.34 53.08
CA MET A 35 -10.60 -3.79 53.20
C MET A 35 -11.45 -4.39 52.07
N PRO A 36 -11.24 -5.66 51.68
CA PRO A 36 -12.10 -6.34 50.72
C PRO A 36 -13.58 -6.32 51.15
N GLY A 37 -14.48 -5.99 50.24
CA GLY A 37 -15.93 -5.97 50.48
C GLY A 37 -16.47 -4.73 51.19
N GLU A 38 -15.62 -3.72 51.50
CA GLU A 38 -16.11 -2.47 52.07
C GLU A 38 -16.91 -1.63 51.06
N PHE A 39 -17.98 -1.00 51.53
CA PHE A 39 -18.65 0.10 50.82
C PHE A 39 -18.24 1.45 51.45
N VAL A 40 -17.35 2.16 50.75
CA VAL A 40 -16.76 3.44 51.18
C VAL A 40 -17.28 4.59 50.33
N ALA A 41 -17.67 5.70 50.97
CA ALA A 41 -17.92 6.97 50.30
C ALA A 41 -16.82 8.00 50.64
N ILE A 42 -16.22 8.60 49.63
CA ILE A 42 -15.25 9.71 49.76
C ILE A 42 -15.97 11.01 49.40
N VAL A 43 -16.13 11.89 50.40
CA VAL A 43 -16.91 13.12 50.34
C VAL A 43 -16.03 14.35 50.49
N GLY A 44 -16.37 15.42 49.77
CA GLY A 44 -15.66 16.69 49.88
C GLY A 44 -16.08 17.72 48.83
N ALA A 45 -15.69 18.97 49.03
CA ALA A 45 -16.00 20.08 48.11
C ALA A 45 -15.33 19.92 46.73
N SER A 46 -15.85 20.58 45.69
CA SER A 46 -15.19 20.60 44.39
C SER A 46 -13.76 21.15 44.51
N GLY A 47 -12.79 20.54 43.82
CA GLY A 47 -11.39 20.89 43.92
C GLY A 47 -10.62 20.33 45.13
N SER A 48 -11.27 19.56 46.03
CA SER A 48 -10.60 19.00 47.23
C SER A 48 -9.60 17.86 46.95
N GLY A 49 -9.47 17.42 45.69
CA GLY A 49 -8.59 16.32 45.27
C GLY A 49 -9.28 14.95 45.11
N LYS A 50 -10.61 14.85 45.28
CA LYS A 50 -11.38 13.59 45.14
C LYS A 50 -11.13 12.83 43.83
N SER A 51 -11.32 13.47 42.68
CA SER A 51 -11.14 12.81 41.38
C SER A 51 -9.67 12.45 41.13
N THR A 52 -8.73 13.24 41.65
CA THR A 52 -7.30 12.88 41.63
C THR A 52 -7.03 11.63 42.46
N LEU A 53 -7.63 11.53 43.64
CA LEU A 53 -7.54 10.34 44.48
C LEU A 53 -8.18 9.12 43.79
N MET A 54 -9.32 9.29 43.12
CA MET A 54 -9.95 8.25 42.30
C MET A 54 -8.99 7.70 41.24
N ASN A 55 -8.35 8.61 40.50
CA ASN A 55 -7.48 8.23 39.40
C ASN A 55 -6.28 7.42 39.91
N LEU A 56 -5.76 7.75 41.10
CA LEU A 56 -4.69 7.00 41.75
C LEU A 56 -5.18 5.63 42.23
N LEU A 57 -6.33 5.58 42.91
CA LEU A 57 -6.94 4.32 43.36
C LEU A 57 -7.18 3.36 42.19
N GLY A 58 -7.72 3.87 41.08
CA GLY A 58 -7.98 3.11 39.86
C GLY A 58 -6.75 2.84 38.99
N CYS A 59 -5.55 3.22 39.43
CA CYS A 59 -4.32 3.05 38.63
C CYS A 59 -4.40 3.73 37.24
N LEU A 60 -5.20 4.81 37.11
CA LEU A 60 -5.25 5.67 35.93
C LEU A 60 -4.12 6.71 35.96
N ASP A 61 -3.66 7.07 37.15
CA ASP A 61 -2.53 7.98 37.39
C ASP A 61 -1.48 7.34 38.31
N LYS A 62 -0.31 7.96 38.42
CA LYS A 62 0.78 7.57 39.33
C LYS A 62 1.02 8.62 40.40
N PRO A 63 1.33 8.22 41.65
CA PRO A 63 1.66 9.16 42.71
C PRO A 63 2.99 9.87 42.38
N SER A 64 3.10 11.12 42.84
CA SER A 64 4.36 11.88 42.75
C SER A 64 5.34 11.49 43.86
N LYS A 65 4.82 11.15 45.05
CA LYS A 65 5.56 10.60 46.21
C LYS A 65 4.64 9.66 47.01
N GLY A 66 5.24 8.84 47.88
CA GLY A 66 4.52 7.86 48.70
C GLY A 66 4.40 6.49 48.04
N GLN A 67 3.65 5.59 48.68
CA GLN A 67 3.44 4.22 48.20
C GLN A 67 1.96 3.89 48.07
N TYR A 68 1.60 3.20 46.98
CA TYR A 68 0.30 2.60 46.79
C TYR A 68 0.47 1.09 46.65
N LEU A 69 -0.04 0.34 47.63
CA LEU A 69 -0.07 -1.12 47.60
C LEU A 69 -1.48 -1.62 47.27
N PHE A 70 -1.59 -2.49 46.27
CA PHE A 70 -2.79 -3.24 45.94
C PHE A 70 -2.57 -4.71 46.29
N ASN A 71 -3.41 -5.28 47.17
CA ASN A 71 -3.19 -6.62 47.77
C ASN A 71 -1.76 -6.82 48.31
N GLY A 72 -1.20 -5.78 48.94
CA GLY A 72 0.16 -5.78 49.48
C GLY A 72 1.29 -5.64 48.44
N GLN A 73 0.99 -5.54 47.15
CA GLN A 73 1.97 -5.32 46.09
C GLN A 73 2.05 -3.85 45.68
N ASP A 74 3.26 -3.28 45.66
CA ASP A 74 3.46 -1.87 45.27
C ASP A 74 3.23 -1.67 43.77
N VAL A 75 2.23 -0.84 43.45
CA VAL A 75 1.81 -0.50 42.08
C VAL A 75 2.90 0.32 41.35
N ALA A 76 3.82 0.96 42.07
CA ALA A 76 4.95 1.66 41.46
C ALA A 76 5.86 0.74 40.64
N SER A 77 5.88 -0.57 40.94
CA SER A 77 6.64 -1.57 40.20
C SER A 77 6.03 -1.94 38.83
N PHE A 78 4.80 -1.50 38.55
CA PHE A 78 4.06 -1.89 37.35
C PHE A 78 4.34 -0.95 36.17
N ASP A 79 4.57 -1.56 35.00
CA ASP A 79 4.56 -0.86 33.73
C ASP A 79 3.12 -0.55 33.26
N ALA A 80 2.98 0.15 32.13
CA ALA A 80 1.67 0.57 31.64
C ALA A 80 0.74 -0.61 31.31
N ASP A 81 1.28 -1.73 30.84
CA ASP A 81 0.50 -2.91 30.45
C ASP A 81 0.10 -3.76 31.66
N ALA A 82 0.93 -3.81 32.71
CA ALA A 82 0.59 -4.38 34.00
C ALA A 82 -0.50 -3.56 34.71
N LEU A 83 -0.44 -2.22 34.65
CA LEU A 83 -1.51 -1.35 35.15
C LEU A 83 -2.82 -1.55 34.37
N ALA A 84 -2.73 -1.70 33.04
CA ALA A 84 -3.90 -2.03 32.22
C ALA A 84 -4.47 -3.41 32.56
N ALA A 85 -3.62 -4.39 32.86
CA ALA A 85 -4.06 -5.71 33.33
C ALA A 85 -4.78 -5.64 34.68
N LEU A 86 -4.21 -4.89 35.63
CA LEU A 86 -4.84 -4.66 36.93
C LEU A 86 -6.20 -3.99 36.77
N ARG A 87 -6.30 -2.92 35.94
CA ARG A 87 -7.59 -2.28 35.64
C ARG A 87 -8.60 -3.24 35.03
N ARG A 88 -8.16 -4.10 34.13
CA ARG A 88 -9.02 -5.07 33.46
C ARG A 88 -9.60 -6.13 34.40
N GLU A 89 -8.80 -6.60 35.35
CA GLU A 89 -9.09 -7.79 36.16
C GLU A 89 -9.67 -7.45 37.54
N ALA A 90 -9.27 -6.31 38.12
CA ALA A 90 -9.69 -5.92 39.45
C ALA A 90 -10.70 -4.75 39.45
N PHE A 91 -10.55 -3.78 38.54
CA PHE A 91 -11.31 -2.53 38.61
C PHE A 91 -12.49 -2.45 37.63
N GLY A 92 -13.63 -1.98 38.12
CA GLY A 92 -14.77 -1.55 37.32
C GLY A 92 -14.99 -0.05 37.50
N PHE A 93 -15.00 0.71 36.42
CA PHE A 93 -15.19 2.16 36.47
C PHE A 93 -16.60 2.57 36.08
N VAL A 94 -17.24 3.37 36.93
CA VAL A 94 -18.52 4.03 36.68
C VAL A 94 -18.30 5.54 36.74
N PHE A 95 -18.30 6.18 35.57
CA PHE A 95 -18.04 7.61 35.44
C PHE A 95 -19.34 8.44 35.48
N GLN A 96 -19.26 9.66 36.00
CA GLN A 96 -20.36 10.63 36.07
C GLN A 96 -21.05 10.86 34.71
N SER A 97 -20.27 10.99 33.65
CA SER A 97 -20.76 11.26 32.29
C SER A 97 -20.95 9.98 31.45
N TYR A 98 -21.08 8.82 32.09
CA TYR A 98 -21.27 7.48 31.52
C TYR A 98 -20.09 6.95 30.68
N ASN A 99 -19.45 7.82 29.90
CA ASN A 99 -18.27 7.54 29.08
C ASN A 99 -18.46 6.31 28.19
N LEU A 100 -19.62 6.20 27.54
CA LEU A 100 -19.91 5.12 26.58
C LEU A 100 -19.29 5.45 25.21
N LEU A 101 -18.83 4.42 24.51
CA LEU A 101 -18.34 4.51 23.14
C LEU A 101 -19.52 4.78 22.20
N PRO A 102 -19.56 5.93 21.50
CA PRO A 102 -20.72 6.36 20.73
C PRO A 102 -20.98 5.49 19.49
N GLY A 103 -19.93 4.89 18.92
CA GLY A 103 -20.03 4.02 17.74
C GLY A 103 -20.50 2.58 18.03
N GLY A 104 -20.68 2.19 19.29
CA GLY A 104 -21.08 0.84 19.70
C GLY A 104 -22.48 0.79 20.32
N THR A 105 -23.12 -0.38 20.30
CA THR A 105 -24.38 -0.63 21.03
C THR A 105 -24.16 -0.70 22.55
N ALA A 106 -25.25 -0.75 23.33
CA ALA A 106 -25.19 -1.02 24.76
C ALA A 106 -24.43 -2.32 25.05
N ARG A 107 -24.69 -3.37 24.27
CA ARG A 107 -23.97 -4.64 24.38
C ARG A 107 -22.49 -4.50 24.05
N ASP A 108 -22.14 -3.84 22.93
CA ASP A 108 -20.73 -3.64 22.55
C ASP A 108 -19.96 -2.88 23.63
N ASN A 109 -20.60 -1.89 24.27
CA ASN A 109 -20.04 -1.11 25.38
C ASN A 109 -19.76 -1.98 26.61
N VAL A 110 -20.67 -2.89 26.95
CA VAL A 110 -20.48 -3.84 28.06
C VAL A 110 -19.36 -4.85 27.74
N GLU A 111 -19.24 -5.29 26.48
CA GLU A 111 -18.23 -6.26 26.07
C GLU A 111 -16.78 -5.73 26.09
N VAL A 112 -16.55 -4.41 26.06
CA VAL A 112 -15.21 -3.79 25.91
C VAL A 112 -14.15 -4.38 26.85
N PRO A 113 -14.35 -4.49 28.18
CA PRO A 113 -13.33 -5.00 29.08
C PRO A 113 -12.99 -6.48 28.79
N ALA A 114 -13.99 -7.27 28.36
CA ALA A 114 -13.82 -8.69 28.05
C ALA A 114 -13.11 -8.90 26.69
N VAL A 115 -13.25 -7.95 25.75
CA VAL A 115 -12.45 -7.96 24.51
C VAL A 115 -10.96 -7.88 24.85
N TYR A 116 -10.56 -6.99 25.75
CA TYR A 116 -9.15 -6.88 26.17
C TYR A 116 -8.69 -8.02 27.09
N ALA A 117 -9.63 -8.75 27.69
CA ALA A 117 -9.33 -9.96 28.46
C ALA A 117 -9.09 -11.19 27.57
N GLY A 118 -9.38 -11.08 26.27
CA GLY A 118 -9.29 -12.19 25.34
C GLY A 118 -10.44 -13.18 25.47
N THR A 119 -11.57 -12.78 26.08
CA THR A 119 -12.74 -13.64 26.24
C THR A 119 -13.37 -13.93 24.87
N PRO A 120 -13.64 -15.20 24.53
CA PRO A 120 -14.28 -15.59 23.27
C PRO A 120 -15.59 -14.85 23.03
N ARG A 121 -15.91 -14.58 21.76
CA ARG A 121 -17.06 -13.75 21.38
C ARG A 121 -18.39 -14.28 21.90
N SER A 122 -18.63 -15.58 21.78
CA SER A 122 -19.86 -16.20 22.27
C SER A 122 -20.03 -16.02 23.78
N GLU A 123 -18.96 -16.23 24.54
CA GLU A 123 -18.96 -16.15 26.02
C GLU A 123 -19.17 -14.71 26.50
N ARG A 124 -18.44 -13.74 25.93
CA ARG A 124 -18.62 -12.34 26.29
C ARG A 124 -20.01 -11.81 25.89
N HIS A 125 -20.55 -12.27 24.76
CA HIS A 125 -21.90 -11.89 24.34
C HIS A 125 -22.94 -12.38 25.34
N GLN A 126 -22.91 -13.69 25.68
CA GLN A 126 -23.82 -14.28 26.63
C GLN A 126 -23.73 -13.61 28.01
N ARG A 127 -22.52 -13.28 28.48
CA ARG A 127 -22.31 -12.58 29.74
C ARG A 127 -22.80 -11.14 29.71
N ALA A 128 -22.54 -10.40 28.63
CA ALA A 128 -23.05 -9.04 28.45
C ALA A 128 -24.58 -9.01 28.44
N GLU A 129 -25.22 -9.96 27.75
CA GLU A 129 -26.67 -10.11 27.75
C GLU A 129 -27.22 -10.43 29.14
N ALA A 130 -26.60 -11.35 29.87
CA ALA A 130 -27.01 -11.66 31.24
C ALA A 130 -26.92 -10.44 32.17
N LEU A 131 -25.84 -9.66 32.07
CA LEU A 131 -25.66 -8.43 32.86
C LEU A 131 -26.69 -7.36 32.48
N LEU A 132 -26.90 -7.12 31.18
CA LEU A 132 -27.88 -6.15 30.72
C LEU A 132 -29.31 -6.57 31.09
N ASN A 133 -29.64 -7.87 31.02
CA ASN A 133 -30.93 -8.40 31.48
C ASN A 133 -31.14 -8.16 32.97
N ARG A 134 -30.13 -8.47 33.80
CA ARG A 134 -30.19 -8.25 35.25
C ARG A 134 -30.43 -6.77 35.60
N LEU A 135 -29.92 -5.85 34.77
CA LEU A 135 -30.12 -4.41 34.95
C LEU A 135 -31.38 -3.86 34.25
N GLY A 136 -32.24 -4.72 33.72
CA GLY A 136 -33.50 -4.31 33.08
C GLY A 136 -33.33 -3.64 31.71
N LEU A 137 -32.26 -3.98 30.99
CA LEU A 137 -31.94 -3.45 29.66
C LEU A 137 -32.11 -4.49 28.53
N ALA A 138 -32.92 -5.52 28.76
CA ALA A 138 -33.18 -6.60 27.81
C ALA A 138 -33.59 -6.09 26.41
N ASP A 139 -34.57 -5.19 26.35
CA ASP A 139 -35.10 -4.64 25.10
C ASP A 139 -34.26 -3.47 24.54
N ARG A 140 -33.08 -3.23 25.12
CA ARG A 140 -32.23 -2.06 24.84
C ARG A 140 -30.80 -2.41 24.45
N MET A 141 -30.46 -3.69 24.37
CA MET A 141 -29.07 -4.13 24.15
C MET A 141 -28.46 -3.66 22.83
N ASP A 142 -29.26 -3.54 21.77
CA ASP A 142 -28.81 -3.14 20.44
C ASP A 142 -28.89 -1.62 20.19
N HIS A 143 -29.31 -0.84 21.19
CA HIS A 143 -29.38 0.62 21.07
C HIS A 143 -28.00 1.25 21.26
N GLN A 144 -27.71 2.30 20.49
CA GLN A 144 -26.53 3.14 20.67
C GLN A 144 -26.74 4.13 21.84
N PRO A 145 -25.67 4.66 22.46
CA PRO A 145 -25.77 5.59 23.59
C PRO A 145 -26.73 6.76 23.36
N GLY A 146 -26.73 7.35 22.16
CA GLY A 146 -27.63 8.45 21.81
C GLY A 146 -29.13 8.09 21.78
N GLN A 147 -29.47 6.80 21.88
CA GLN A 147 -30.85 6.30 21.90
C GLN A 147 -31.30 5.87 23.32
N LEU A 148 -30.43 5.97 24.33
CA LEU A 148 -30.68 5.55 25.70
C LEU A 148 -30.89 6.77 26.61
N SER A 149 -31.77 6.66 27.61
CA SER A 149 -31.89 7.67 28.67
C SER A 149 -30.64 7.71 29.56
N GLY A 150 -30.41 8.80 30.30
CA GLY A 150 -29.26 8.91 31.21
C GLY A 150 -29.17 7.76 32.22
N GLY A 151 -30.31 7.38 32.83
CA GLY A 151 -30.41 6.21 33.72
C GLY A 151 -30.10 4.87 33.05
N GLN A 152 -30.46 4.73 31.78
CA GLN A 152 -30.12 3.52 31.01
C GLN A 152 -28.64 3.51 30.66
N GLN A 153 -28.06 4.64 30.28
CA GLN A 153 -26.62 4.77 30.01
C GLN A 153 -25.78 4.48 31.27
N GLN A 154 -26.22 4.94 32.43
CA GLN A 154 -25.58 4.64 33.71
C GLN A 154 -25.59 3.13 33.99
N ARG A 155 -26.74 2.47 33.80
CA ARG A 155 -26.84 1.01 33.94
C ARG A 155 -25.95 0.25 32.95
N VAL A 156 -25.80 0.72 31.72
CA VAL A 156 -24.82 0.17 30.77
C VAL A 156 -23.39 0.32 31.30
N SER A 157 -23.05 1.48 31.86
CA SER A 157 -21.73 1.71 32.49
C SER A 157 -21.48 0.77 33.68
N ILE A 158 -22.49 0.51 34.51
CA ILE A 158 -22.43 -0.45 35.62
C ILE A 158 -22.26 -1.88 35.09
N ALA A 159 -23.04 -2.31 34.09
CA ALA A 159 -22.85 -3.62 33.46
C ALA A 159 -21.42 -3.77 32.89
N ARG A 160 -20.88 -2.72 32.26
CA ARG A 160 -19.50 -2.70 31.77
C ARG A 160 -18.49 -2.86 32.92
N ALA A 161 -18.69 -2.16 34.05
CA ALA A 161 -17.83 -2.29 35.22
C ALA A 161 -17.81 -3.72 35.81
N LEU A 162 -18.93 -4.44 35.70
CA LEU A 162 -19.09 -5.82 36.17
C LEU A 162 -18.62 -6.89 35.16
N MET A 163 -18.31 -6.50 33.93
CA MET A 163 -18.05 -7.45 32.84
C MET A 163 -16.93 -8.44 33.17
N ASN A 164 -15.83 -7.97 33.74
CA ASN A 164 -14.70 -8.82 34.15
C ASN A 164 -14.74 -9.26 35.61
N GLY A 165 -15.88 -9.05 36.30
CA GLY A 165 -16.06 -9.43 37.69
C GLY A 165 -16.02 -8.26 38.68
N GLY A 166 -15.34 -7.16 38.35
CA GLY A 166 -15.43 -5.90 39.11
C GLY A 166 -15.16 -6.06 40.61
N GLN A 167 -14.00 -6.60 40.99
CA GLN A 167 -13.62 -6.79 42.40
C GLN A 167 -13.67 -5.46 43.19
N VAL A 168 -13.21 -4.38 42.57
CA VAL A 168 -13.30 -3.00 43.05
C VAL A 168 -14.12 -2.18 42.07
N ILE A 169 -15.22 -1.60 42.53
CA ILE A 169 -16.05 -0.71 41.72
C ILE A 169 -15.76 0.72 42.17
N LEU A 170 -15.21 1.53 41.26
CA LEU A 170 -14.96 2.95 41.46
C LEU A 170 -16.08 3.75 40.78
N ALA A 171 -16.88 4.45 41.57
CA ALA A 171 -18.00 5.23 41.07
C ALA A 171 -17.79 6.73 41.34
N ASP A 172 -17.63 7.52 40.27
CA ASP A 172 -17.49 8.97 40.35
C ASP A 172 -18.82 9.66 40.07
N GLU A 173 -19.40 10.28 41.09
CA GLU A 173 -20.70 10.96 41.06
C GLU A 173 -21.79 10.21 40.26
N PRO A 174 -22.06 8.92 40.58
CA PRO A 174 -22.89 8.05 39.73
C PRO A 174 -24.36 8.47 39.65
N THR A 175 -24.83 9.34 40.52
CA THR A 175 -26.21 9.85 40.55
C THR A 175 -26.32 11.32 40.11
N GLY A 176 -25.20 12.01 39.85
CA GLY A 176 -25.20 13.46 39.60
C GLY A 176 -25.90 13.89 38.31
N ALA A 177 -26.06 12.98 37.35
CA ALA A 177 -26.73 13.22 36.07
C ALA A 177 -28.11 12.53 35.96
N LEU A 178 -28.64 12.04 37.08
CA LEU A 178 -29.88 11.27 37.16
C LEU A 178 -30.98 12.03 37.92
N ASP A 179 -32.24 11.71 37.63
CA ASP A 179 -33.35 12.11 38.48
C ASP A 179 -33.33 11.32 39.81
N SER A 180 -34.04 11.81 40.82
CA SER A 180 -33.99 11.25 42.18
C SER A 180 -34.44 9.79 42.25
N GLN A 181 -35.45 9.39 41.46
CA GLN A 181 -35.96 8.02 41.48
C GLN A 181 -34.93 7.07 40.86
N THR A 182 -34.42 7.42 39.68
CA THR A 182 -33.37 6.63 39.02
C THR A 182 -32.07 6.59 39.86
N GLY A 183 -31.76 7.68 40.58
CA GLY A 183 -30.62 7.74 41.49
C GLY A 183 -30.73 6.75 42.65
N GLU A 184 -31.91 6.64 43.28
CA GLU A 184 -32.17 5.65 44.34
C GLU A 184 -32.05 4.21 43.82
N GLU A 185 -32.55 3.93 42.62
CA GLU A 185 -32.42 2.59 41.99
C GLU A 185 -30.94 2.21 41.78
N VAL A 186 -30.10 3.14 41.34
CA VAL A 186 -28.65 2.91 41.16
C VAL A 186 -27.95 2.70 42.49
N MET A 187 -28.31 3.45 43.53
CA MET A 187 -27.73 3.28 44.87
C MET A 187 -28.14 1.95 45.52
N ALA A 188 -29.39 1.51 45.33
CA ALA A 188 -29.86 0.19 45.77
C ALA A 188 -29.07 -0.94 45.09
N LEU A 189 -28.77 -0.80 43.79
CA LEU A 189 -27.93 -1.75 43.07
C LEU A 189 -26.49 -1.80 43.61
N PHE A 190 -25.89 -0.66 43.95
CA PHE A 190 -24.56 -0.65 44.57
C PHE A 190 -24.53 -1.31 45.94
N ALA A 191 -25.57 -1.11 46.77
CA ALA A 191 -25.70 -1.81 48.04
C ALA A 191 -25.83 -3.33 47.84
N GLU A 192 -26.58 -3.78 46.83
CA GLU A 192 -26.69 -5.20 46.46
C GLU A 192 -25.34 -5.80 46.04
N LEU A 193 -24.56 -5.05 45.25
CA LEU A 193 -23.22 -5.47 44.83
C LEU A 193 -22.24 -5.51 46.02
N ALA A 194 -22.27 -4.53 46.91
CA ALA A 194 -21.47 -4.56 48.14
C ALA A 194 -21.80 -5.79 49.00
N ALA A 195 -23.10 -6.11 49.16
CA ALA A 195 -23.56 -7.31 49.86
C ALA A 195 -23.11 -8.63 49.19
N GLN A 196 -22.85 -8.61 47.87
CA GLN A 196 -22.28 -9.74 47.12
C GLN A 196 -20.74 -9.84 47.24
N GLY A 197 -20.12 -8.97 48.06
CA GLY A 197 -18.69 -9.00 48.35
C GLY A 197 -17.82 -8.17 47.40
N HIS A 198 -18.42 -7.33 46.56
CA HIS A 198 -17.66 -6.34 45.78
C HIS A 198 -17.18 -5.20 46.69
N THR A 199 -15.93 -4.78 46.57
CA THR A 199 -15.46 -3.55 47.24
C THR A 199 -15.96 -2.36 46.44
N LEU A 200 -16.69 -1.44 47.06
CA LEU A 200 -17.26 -0.28 46.38
C LEU A 200 -16.70 1.02 46.94
N ILE A 201 -16.16 1.87 46.07
CA ILE A 201 -15.63 3.19 46.43
C ILE A 201 -16.39 4.22 45.62
N LEU A 202 -17.25 4.95 46.33
CA LEU A 202 -18.12 5.98 45.81
C LEU A 202 -17.52 7.35 46.08
N ILE A 203 -17.47 8.20 45.07
CA ILE A 203 -17.03 9.58 45.19
C ILE A 203 -18.23 10.48 44.94
N THR A 204 -18.51 11.37 45.88
CA THR A 204 -19.67 12.27 45.79
C THR A 204 -19.42 13.54 46.59
N HIS A 205 -20.11 14.62 46.23
CA HIS A 205 -20.24 15.80 47.08
C HIS A 205 -21.59 15.83 47.84
N ASP A 206 -22.51 14.91 47.54
CA ASP A 206 -23.83 14.84 48.18
C ASP A 206 -23.81 13.93 49.41
N ALA A 207 -24.09 14.52 50.57
CA ALA A 207 -24.18 13.82 51.84
C ALA A 207 -25.28 12.74 51.86
N LYS A 208 -26.39 12.92 51.13
CA LYS A 208 -27.48 11.92 51.04
C LYS A 208 -27.03 10.67 50.29
N VAL A 209 -26.25 10.87 49.22
CA VAL A 209 -25.66 9.77 48.44
C VAL A 209 -24.60 9.05 49.29
N ALA A 210 -23.75 9.81 49.98
CA ALA A 210 -22.72 9.25 50.86
C ALA A 210 -23.29 8.42 52.04
N ALA A 211 -24.46 8.79 52.56
CA ALA A 211 -25.12 8.10 53.66
C ALA A 211 -25.54 6.64 53.35
N HIS A 212 -25.48 6.23 52.08
CA HIS A 212 -25.71 4.84 51.69
C HIS A 212 -24.49 3.93 51.88
N ALA A 213 -23.30 4.50 52.08
CA ALA A 213 -22.07 3.74 52.30
C ALA A 213 -21.87 3.44 53.79
N ASP A 214 -21.19 2.32 54.08
CA ASP A 214 -20.91 1.87 55.45
C ASP A 214 -19.85 2.75 56.13
N ARG A 215 -18.94 3.33 55.33
CA ARG A 215 -17.83 4.17 55.80
C ARG A 215 -17.76 5.44 54.97
N VAL A 216 -17.85 6.59 55.63
CA VAL A 216 -17.74 7.91 54.99
C VAL A 216 -16.41 8.55 55.35
N ILE A 217 -15.62 8.88 54.34
CA ILE A 217 -14.30 9.52 54.44
C ILE A 217 -14.43 10.94 53.91
N GLU A 218 -14.03 11.93 54.70
CA GLU A 218 -14.09 13.34 54.32
C GLU A 218 -12.71 13.84 53.87
N ILE A 219 -12.63 14.43 52.68
CA ILE A 219 -11.41 15.01 52.11
C ILE A 219 -11.59 16.51 51.80
N SER A 220 -10.66 17.32 52.29
CA SER A 220 -10.59 18.76 52.01
C SER A 220 -9.16 19.16 51.68
N ASP A 221 -8.97 20.06 50.71
CA ASP A 221 -7.67 20.65 50.35
C ASP A 221 -6.51 19.65 50.20
N GLY A 222 -6.82 18.44 49.71
CA GLY A 222 -5.84 17.37 49.50
C GLY A 222 -5.46 16.56 50.74
N VAL A 223 -6.19 16.67 51.85
CA VAL A 223 -5.98 15.89 53.09
C VAL A 223 -7.28 15.22 53.55
N ILE A 224 -7.17 14.03 54.15
CA ILE A 224 -8.30 13.36 54.81
C ILE A 224 -8.55 14.05 56.16
N LEU A 225 -9.73 14.61 56.35
CA LEU A 225 -10.16 15.27 57.58
C LEU A 225 -10.76 14.30 58.59
N SER A 226 -11.58 13.36 58.09
CA SER A 226 -12.31 12.40 58.91
C SER A 226 -12.35 11.05 58.22
N ASP A 227 -12.01 10.01 58.97
CA ASP A 227 -12.12 8.62 58.58
C ASP A 227 -12.39 7.80 59.84
N PRO A 228 -13.58 7.18 59.99
CA PRO A 228 -13.92 6.38 61.18
C PRO A 228 -13.10 5.08 61.26
N GLY A 229 -12.31 4.76 60.24
CA GLY A 229 -11.48 3.57 60.15
C GLY A 229 -12.18 2.42 59.42
N PRO A 230 -11.44 1.34 59.09
CA PRO A 230 -12.00 0.18 58.41
C PRO A 230 -13.13 -0.46 59.18
N VAL A 231 -14.19 -0.86 58.47
CA VAL A 231 -15.30 -1.61 59.04
C VAL A 231 -15.00 -3.09 58.81
N GLU A 232 -14.98 -3.90 59.89
CA GLU A 232 -14.81 -5.35 59.71
C GLU A 232 -15.94 -5.89 58.84
N PRO A 233 -15.64 -6.56 57.72
CA PRO A 233 -16.67 -7.04 56.82
C PRO A 233 -17.59 -8.00 57.57
N VAL A 234 -18.90 -7.77 57.47
CA VAL A 234 -19.91 -8.75 57.89
C VAL A 234 -19.61 -10.01 57.09
N ALA A 235 -19.30 -11.11 57.78
CA ALA A 235 -18.89 -12.36 57.15
C ALA A 235 -19.83 -12.69 55.98
N ALA A 236 -19.32 -12.64 54.75
CA ALA A 236 -20.10 -12.94 53.56
C ALA A 236 -20.57 -14.40 53.65
N GLU A 237 -21.84 -14.61 53.99
CA GLU A 237 -22.48 -15.91 53.92
C GLU A 237 -22.60 -16.28 52.43
N SER A 238 -21.62 -17.07 51.97
CA SER A 238 -21.51 -17.65 50.62
C SER A 238 -21.10 -16.68 49.50
N GLY A 239 -19.85 -16.83 49.04
CA GLY A 239 -19.41 -16.33 47.75
C GLY A 239 -18.36 -15.23 47.80
N ALA A 240 -17.32 -15.35 48.63
CA ALA A 240 -16.15 -14.48 48.50
C ALA A 240 -15.63 -14.59 47.06
N ILE A 241 -15.60 -13.46 46.33
CA ILE A 241 -14.94 -13.36 45.02
C ILE A 241 -13.49 -13.73 45.27
N ALA A 242 -13.08 -14.91 44.80
CA ALA A 242 -11.71 -15.40 44.98
C ALA A 242 -10.73 -14.35 44.44
N PRO A 243 -9.55 -14.18 45.08
CA PRO A 243 -8.52 -13.29 44.53
C PRO A 243 -8.28 -13.67 43.08
N THR A 244 -8.49 -12.71 42.17
CA THR A 244 -8.34 -12.95 40.75
C THR A 244 -6.89 -13.31 40.51
N ASP A 245 -6.61 -14.58 40.19
CA ASP A 245 -5.31 -14.96 39.64
C ASP A 245 -5.08 -14.05 38.43
N LEU A 246 -3.97 -13.29 38.44
CA LEU A 246 -3.51 -12.47 37.31
C LEU A 246 -3.04 -13.36 36.14
N ASN A 247 -3.78 -14.43 35.84
CA ASN A 247 -3.50 -15.38 34.78
C ASN A 247 -3.78 -14.68 33.45
N ILE A 248 -2.75 -14.01 32.95
CA ILE A 248 -2.68 -13.44 31.61
C ILE A 248 -2.85 -14.60 30.62
N ARG A 249 -4.09 -14.88 30.21
CA ARG A 249 -4.33 -15.76 29.07
C ARG A 249 -3.84 -15.04 27.83
N PRO A 250 -2.86 -15.58 27.08
CA PRO A 250 -2.47 -15.00 25.80
C PRO A 250 -3.67 -15.18 24.86
N GLY A 251 -4.38 -14.08 24.60
CA GLY A 251 -5.49 -14.09 23.64
C GLY A 251 -5.00 -14.53 22.26
N ASN A 252 -5.83 -15.26 21.52
CA ASN A 252 -5.50 -15.72 20.18
C ASN A 252 -5.22 -14.51 19.27
N MET A 253 -4.03 -14.47 18.67
CA MET A 253 -3.60 -13.37 17.80
C MET A 253 -4.58 -13.14 16.64
N LEU A 254 -5.17 -14.23 16.11
CA LEU A 254 -6.17 -14.20 15.04
C LEU A 254 -7.49 -13.53 15.47
N SER A 255 -7.97 -13.77 16.69
CA SER A 255 -9.21 -13.14 17.16
C SER A 255 -8.99 -11.65 17.39
N ASN A 256 -7.83 -11.25 17.92
CA ASN A 256 -7.50 -9.85 18.12
C ASN A 256 -7.40 -9.09 16.79
N LEU A 257 -6.85 -9.72 15.76
CA LEU A 257 -6.73 -9.14 14.42
C LEU A 257 -8.10 -9.05 13.73
N ALA A 258 -8.95 -10.07 13.86
CA ALA A 258 -10.32 -10.04 13.35
C ALA A 258 -11.17 -8.95 14.01
N GLU A 259 -11.02 -8.76 15.33
CA GLU A 259 -11.73 -7.69 16.06
C GLU A 259 -11.21 -6.30 15.66
N ALA A 260 -9.88 -6.14 15.53
CA ALA A 260 -9.28 -4.90 15.05
C ALA A 260 -9.77 -4.54 13.65
N LEU A 261 -9.82 -5.51 12.72
CA LEU A 261 -10.36 -5.32 11.37
C LEU A 261 -11.82 -4.87 11.40
N ARG A 262 -12.67 -5.52 12.21
CA ARG A 262 -14.09 -5.17 12.34
C ARG A 262 -14.27 -3.75 12.87
N MET A 263 -13.51 -3.38 13.90
CA MET A 263 -13.53 -2.02 14.45
C MET A 263 -13.07 -0.99 13.41
N SER A 264 -12.00 -1.28 12.66
CA SER A 264 -11.50 -0.42 11.59
C SER A 264 -12.52 -0.26 10.45
N LEU A 265 -13.20 -1.33 10.02
CA LEU A 265 -14.24 -1.26 8.98
C LEU A 265 -15.39 -0.34 9.39
N SER A 266 -15.90 -0.49 10.63
CA SER A 266 -16.94 0.38 11.16
C SER A 266 -16.50 1.84 11.20
N ALA A 267 -15.25 2.09 11.62
CA ALA A 267 -14.67 3.44 11.71
C ALA A 267 -14.54 4.14 10.36
N LEU A 268 -14.32 3.41 9.26
CA LEU A 268 -14.25 3.98 7.92
C LEU A 268 -15.63 4.36 7.38
N THR A 269 -16.64 3.55 7.64
CA THR A 269 -18.01 3.83 7.19
C THR A 269 -18.61 5.07 7.85
N SER A 270 -18.16 5.43 9.06
CA SER A 270 -18.68 6.62 9.76
C SER A 270 -18.19 7.95 9.14
N ASN A 271 -17.07 7.94 8.40
CA ASN A 271 -16.45 9.14 7.84
C ASN A 271 -16.10 8.97 6.35
N LEU A 272 -17.13 8.78 5.52
CA LEU A 272 -16.99 8.47 4.09
C LEU A 272 -16.17 9.53 3.33
N PHE A 273 -16.48 10.82 3.50
CA PHE A 273 -15.81 11.90 2.75
C PHE A 273 -14.31 11.95 3.02
N ARG A 274 -13.93 11.81 4.30
CA ARG A 274 -12.54 11.78 4.73
C ARG A 274 -11.80 10.57 4.16
N THR A 275 -12.45 9.40 4.22
CA THR A 275 -11.92 8.15 3.67
C THR A 275 -11.69 8.26 2.16
N VAL A 276 -12.65 8.82 1.40
CA VAL A 276 -12.50 9.03 -0.05
C VAL A 276 -11.31 9.95 -0.36
N LEU A 277 -11.14 11.05 0.39
CA LEU A 277 -10.02 11.98 0.17
C LEU A 277 -8.66 11.34 0.44
N THR A 278 -8.53 10.52 1.51
CA THR A 278 -7.28 9.75 1.76
C THR A 278 -6.98 8.76 0.65
N LEU A 279 -8.01 8.05 0.17
CA LEU A 279 -7.86 7.00 -0.81
C LEU A 279 -7.42 7.57 -2.16
N LEU A 280 -7.90 8.75 -2.52
CA LEU A 280 -7.65 9.35 -3.83
C LEU A 280 -6.15 9.44 -4.17
N GLY A 281 -5.32 9.90 -3.24
CA GLY A 281 -3.87 10.01 -3.46
C GLY A 281 -3.21 8.65 -3.71
N ILE A 282 -3.58 7.63 -2.94
CA ILE A 282 -3.07 6.26 -3.08
C ILE A 282 -3.57 5.62 -4.38
N VAL A 283 -4.86 5.77 -4.68
CA VAL A 283 -5.52 5.23 -5.88
C VAL A 283 -4.86 5.78 -7.14
N ILE A 284 -4.68 7.10 -7.22
CA ILE A 284 -4.03 7.75 -8.37
C ILE A 284 -2.58 7.25 -8.50
N GLY A 285 -1.83 7.21 -7.39
CA GLY A 285 -0.46 6.72 -7.38
C GLY A 285 -0.34 5.30 -7.94
N VAL A 286 -1.11 4.35 -7.38
CA VAL A 286 -1.08 2.94 -7.79
C VAL A 286 -1.58 2.73 -9.22
N ALA A 287 -2.69 3.38 -9.61
CA ALA A 287 -3.23 3.26 -10.98
C ALA A 287 -2.25 3.78 -12.04
N SER A 288 -1.55 4.88 -11.74
CA SER A 288 -0.58 5.49 -12.64
C SER A 288 0.63 4.57 -12.91
N VAL A 289 1.16 3.91 -11.87
CA VAL A 289 2.28 2.96 -11.96
C VAL A 289 1.92 1.78 -12.86
N ILE A 290 0.76 1.17 -12.59
CA ILE A 290 0.33 -0.04 -13.29
C ILE A 290 0.12 0.26 -14.76
N THR A 291 -0.58 1.36 -15.07
CA THR A 291 -0.87 1.76 -16.45
C THR A 291 0.42 2.07 -17.21
N MET A 292 1.34 2.84 -16.62
CA MET A 292 2.58 3.23 -17.28
C MET A 292 3.54 2.07 -17.51
N LEU A 293 3.68 1.16 -16.55
CA LEU A 293 4.52 -0.04 -16.71
C LEU A 293 3.95 -0.99 -17.76
N ALA A 294 2.63 -1.19 -17.78
CA ALA A 294 1.99 -2.05 -18.77
C ALA A 294 2.17 -1.52 -20.21
N ILE A 295 2.08 -0.20 -20.40
CA ILE A 295 2.37 0.47 -21.69
C ILE A 295 3.86 0.34 -22.04
N GLY A 296 4.76 0.59 -21.07
CA GLY A 296 6.20 0.51 -21.30
C GLY A 296 6.65 -0.90 -21.71
N ASP A 297 6.15 -1.93 -21.02
CA ASP A 297 6.43 -3.33 -21.35
C ASP A 297 5.80 -3.74 -22.69
N GLY A 298 4.60 -3.24 -23.00
CA GLY A 298 3.96 -3.44 -24.30
C GLY A 298 4.75 -2.84 -25.46
N ALA A 299 5.21 -1.60 -25.32
CA ALA A 299 6.05 -0.94 -26.30
C ALA A 299 7.41 -1.63 -26.48
N ARG A 300 8.02 -2.10 -25.37
CA ARG A 300 9.27 -2.87 -25.43
C ARG A 300 9.07 -4.18 -26.18
N GLN A 301 8.03 -4.95 -25.82
CA GLN A 301 7.75 -6.24 -26.43
C GLN A 301 7.45 -6.09 -27.92
N SER A 302 6.66 -5.09 -28.32
CA SER A 302 6.34 -4.90 -29.74
C SER A 302 7.56 -4.49 -30.57
N ILE A 303 8.52 -3.75 -29.99
CA ILE A 303 9.82 -3.49 -30.63
C ILE A 303 10.64 -4.77 -30.76
N VAL A 304 10.72 -5.59 -29.70
CA VAL A 304 11.46 -6.86 -29.71
C VAL A 304 10.87 -7.83 -30.73
N ASP A 305 9.55 -7.99 -30.79
CA ASP A 305 8.87 -8.87 -31.73
C ASP A 305 9.12 -8.44 -33.18
N ARG A 306 9.02 -7.13 -33.46
CA ARG A 306 9.32 -6.55 -34.79
C ARG A 306 10.78 -6.69 -35.20
N ILE A 307 11.68 -6.66 -34.23
CA ILE A 307 13.11 -6.86 -34.46
C ILE A 307 13.39 -8.33 -34.74
N SER A 308 12.81 -9.24 -33.96
CA SER A 308 13.02 -10.69 -34.11
C SER A 308 12.55 -11.22 -35.47
N SER A 309 11.51 -10.62 -36.06
CA SER A 309 11.01 -10.99 -37.39
C SER A 309 11.96 -10.59 -38.52
N MET A 310 12.93 -9.70 -38.29
CA MET A 310 13.95 -9.31 -39.26
C MET A 310 15.19 -10.22 -39.27
N GLY A 311 15.30 -11.15 -38.30
CA GLY A 311 16.49 -11.98 -38.06
C GLY A 311 17.38 -11.44 -36.93
N SER A 312 17.71 -12.27 -35.94
CA SER A 312 18.53 -11.91 -34.76
C SER A 312 20.04 -11.87 -35.06
N ASN A 313 20.48 -12.58 -36.10
CA ASN A 313 21.87 -12.83 -36.46
C ASN A 313 22.43 -11.85 -37.51
N LEU A 314 21.92 -10.62 -37.57
CA LEU A 314 22.34 -9.61 -38.54
C LEU A 314 23.24 -8.54 -37.91
N LEU A 315 24.38 -8.29 -38.55
CA LEU A 315 25.23 -7.12 -38.33
C LEU A 315 24.95 -6.10 -39.42
N LEU A 316 24.64 -4.88 -39.01
CA LEU A 316 24.41 -3.76 -39.90
C LEU A 316 25.65 -2.87 -39.92
N VAL A 317 26.33 -2.81 -41.05
CA VAL A 317 27.51 -1.97 -41.25
C VAL A 317 27.13 -0.74 -42.07
N ARG A 318 27.44 0.46 -41.56
CA ARG A 318 27.14 1.74 -42.21
C ARG A 318 28.41 2.61 -42.28
N PRO A 319 28.54 3.44 -43.32
CA PRO A 319 29.66 4.38 -43.40
C PRO A 319 29.48 5.55 -42.43
N GLY A 320 30.57 6.05 -41.88
CA GLY A 320 30.66 7.16 -40.93
C GLY A 320 31.49 6.81 -39.70
N ALA A 321 32.30 7.77 -39.22
CA ALA A 321 33.05 7.58 -37.98
C ALA A 321 32.12 7.36 -36.77
N PRO A 322 32.56 6.67 -35.69
CA PRO A 322 31.74 6.31 -34.53
C PRO A 322 30.99 7.48 -33.85
N ASN A 323 31.38 8.74 -34.09
CA ASN A 323 30.79 9.94 -33.50
C ASN A 323 30.26 10.98 -34.51
N GLN A 324 30.18 10.65 -35.80
CA GLN A 324 29.72 11.60 -36.82
C GLN A 324 28.22 11.45 -37.08
N ARG A 325 27.44 12.51 -36.84
CA ARG A 325 26.01 12.57 -37.19
C ARG A 325 25.86 13.07 -38.63
N GLY A 326 25.49 12.19 -39.55
CA GLY A 326 25.13 12.57 -40.93
C GLY A 326 25.26 11.43 -41.93
N TRP A 327 24.62 11.57 -43.09
CA TRP A 327 24.61 10.59 -44.19
C TRP A 327 25.59 10.93 -45.32
N GLY A 328 26.72 11.58 -44.98
CA GLY A 328 27.62 12.21 -45.95
C GLY A 328 28.94 11.47 -46.24
N THR A 329 29.28 10.45 -45.46
CA THR A 329 30.51 9.65 -45.64
C THR A 329 30.25 8.52 -46.63
N THR A 330 31.11 8.42 -47.64
CA THR A 330 30.99 7.46 -48.75
C THR A 330 32.24 6.58 -48.82
N THR A 331 32.50 5.84 -47.74
CA THR A 331 33.75 5.10 -47.54
C THR A 331 33.60 3.60 -47.80
N LEU A 332 32.45 3.01 -47.47
CA LEU A 332 32.17 1.60 -47.79
C LEU A 332 31.97 1.41 -49.30
N ILE A 333 32.64 0.40 -49.85
CA ILE A 333 32.57 -0.01 -51.24
C ILE A 333 32.14 -1.49 -51.36
N PRO A 334 31.62 -1.93 -52.53
CA PRO A 334 31.19 -3.32 -52.75
C PRO A 334 32.30 -4.35 -52.48
N GLU A 335 33.54 -3.99 -52.77
CA GLU A 335 34.72 -4.83 -52.52
C GLU A 335 34.92 -5.18 -51.05
N ASP A 336 34.39 -4.35 -50.13
CA ASP A 336 34.42 -4.65 -48.70
C ASP A 336 33.40 -5.72 -48.34
N ALA A 337 32.22 -5.73 -48.97
CA ALA A 337 31.24 -6.79 -48.78
C ALA A 337 31.79 -8.15 -49.25
N TYR A 338 32.48 -8.19 -50.39
CA TYR A 338 33.14 -9.40 -50.86
C TYR A 338 34.27 -9.86 -49.93
N ALA A 339 35.03 -8.94 -49.33
CA ALA A 339 36.05 -9.28 -48.36
C ALA A 339 35.45 -9.83 -47.06
N VAL A 340 34.37 -9.22 -46.57
CA VAL A 340 33.65 -9.64 -45.36
C VAL A 340 32.96 -11.00 -45.56
N GLN A 341 32.42 -11.26 -46.76
CA GLN A 341 31.85 -12.55 -47.13
C GLN A 341 32.82 -13.73 -46.94
N ALA A 342 34.14 -13.47 -47.06
CA ALA A 342 35.18 -14.49 -46.94
C ALA A 342 35.61 -14.77 -45.48
N LEU A 343 35.07 -14.05 -44.49
CA LEU A 343 35.36 -14.30 -43.08
C LEU A 343 34.64 -15.54 -42.56
N ASP A 344 35.31 -16.28 -41.67
CA ASP A 344 34.70 -17.41 -40.97
C ASP A 344 33.51 -16.93 -40.12
N GLY A 345 32.41 -17.68 -40.15
CA GLY A 345 31.18 -17.36 -39.41
C GLY A 345 30.22 -16.39 -40.13
N VAL A 346 30.61 -15.81 -41.27
CA VAL A 346 29.72 -15.03 -42.13
C VAL A 346 29.00 -15.96 -43.12
N VAL A 347 27.67 -15.97 -43.07
CA VAL A 347 26.82 -16.69 -44.05
C VAL A 347 26.74 -15.88 -45.34
N ALA A 348 26.46 -14.59 -45.22
CA ALA A 348 26.32 -13.70 -46.35
C ALA A 348 26.62 -12.25 -45.95
N ALA A 349 27.31 -11.51 -46.81
CA ALA A 349 27.55 -10.08 -46.68
C ALA A 349 27.00 -9.37 -47.92
N ILE A 350 25.83 -8.75 -47.77
CA ILE A 350 25.08 -8.19 -48.88
C ILE A 350 25.26 -6.67 -48.94
N PRO A 351 25.64 -6.11 -50.10
CA PRO A 351 25.64 -4.68 -50.32
C PRO A 351 24.20 -4.16 -50.44
N GLU A 352 23.90 -3.01 -49.83
CA GLU A 352 22.60 -2.36 -49.94
C GLU A 352 22.78 -0.90 -50.36
N GLN A 353 22.21 -0.57 -51.52
CA GLN A 353 22.20 0.78 -52.04
C GLN A 353 20.79 1.18 -52.48
N GLY A 354 20.17 2.01 -51.65
CA GLY A 354 18.84 2.54 -51.88
C GLY A 354 18.82 3.90 -52.57
N GLY A 355 17.81 4.13 -53.41
CA GLY A 355 17.50 5.43 -54.00
C GLY A 355 16.03 5.54 -54.39
N THR A 356 15.64 6.63 -55.06
CA THR A 356 14.27 6.77 -55.56
C THR A 356 14.32 6.84 -57.09
N VAL A 357 13.50 6.03 -57.74
CA VAL A 357 13.42 5.91 -59.20
C VAL A 357 11.98 6.02 -59.67
N THR A 358 11.79 6.27 -60.97
CA THR A 358 10.47 6.23 -61.61
C THR A 358 10.35 4.97 -62.47
N LEU A 359 9.38 4.12 -62.16
CA LEU A 359 8.99 3.00 -63.01
C LEU A 359 8.05 3.48 -64.10
N ARG A 360 8.22 2.98 -65.32
CA ARG A 360 7.34 3.22 -66.46
C ARG A 360 7.05 1.94 -67.22
N ALA A 361 5.78 1.60 -67.39
CA ALA A 361 5.34 0.53 -68.30
C ALA A 361 3.90 0.77 -68.76
N GLY A 362 3.57 0.42 -70.01
CA GLY A 362 2.19 0.47 -70.52
C GLY A 362 1.50 1.84 -70.40
N GLY A 363 2.26 2.95 -70.44
CA GLY A 363 1.74 4.32 -70.27
C GLY A 363 1.45 4.75 -68.84
N ARG A 364 1.88 3.97 -67.83
CA ARG A 364 1.81 4.33 -66.41
C ARG A 364 3.20 4.65 -65.88
N ASP A 365 3.25 5.67 -65.01
CA ASP A 365 4.45 6.08 -64.29
C ASP A 365 4.19 5.96 -62.78
N HIS A 366 5.11 5.36 -62.03
CA HIS A 366 5.04 5.25 -60.57
C HIS A 366 6.41 5.51 -59.95
N ARG A 367 6.46 6.35 -58.92
CA ARG A 367 7.71 6.67 -58.23
C ARG A 367 7.86 5.78 -57.00
N THR A 368 8.97 5.05 -56.93
CA THR A 368 9.19 4.00 -55.94
C THR A 368 10.65 3.99 -55.45
N GLU A 369 10.94 3.21 -54.41
CA GLU A 369 12.32 3.00 -53.94
C GLU A 369 13.02 1.97 -54.84
N VAL A 370 14.27 2.21 -55.22
CA VAL A 370 15.13 1.15 -55.78
C VAL A 370 16.05 0.63 -54.68
N MET A 371 16.19 -0.68 -54.60
CA MET A 371 17.19 -1.37 -53.79
C MET A 371 18.12 -2.15 -54.72
N ALA A 372 19.36 -1.67 -54.86
CA ALA A 372 20.41 -2.42 -55.54
C ALA A 372 21.15 -3.30 -54.52
N THR A 373 21.13 -4.61 -54.72
CA THR A 373 21.66 -5.61 -53.76
C THR A 373 22.06 -6.93 -54.45
N SER A 374 22.54 -7.90 -53.67
CA SER A 374 22.99 -9.21 -54.18
C SER A 374 21.90 -10.28 -54.20
N ALA A 375 22.17 -11.39 -54.89
CA ALA A 375 21.24 -12.52 -54.99
C ALA A 375 20.85 -13.13 -53.62
N ALA A 376 21.70 -12.99 -52.59
CA ALA A 376 21.44 -13.51 -51.25
C ALA A 376 20.46 -12.65 -50.42
N TYR A 377 20.01 -11.50 -50.93
CA TYR A 377 19.19 -10.55 -50.16
C TYR A 377 17.89 -11.16 -49.65
N SER A 378 17.17 -11.91 -50.49
CA SER A 378 15.89 -12.53 -50.13
C SER A 378 16.02 -13.49 -48.94
N ASP A 379 17.08 -14.31 -48.94
CA ASP A 379 17.35 -15.28 -47.87
C ASP A 379 17.83 -14.58 -46.59
N VAL A 380 18.78 -13.65 -46.71
CA VAL A 380 19.36 -12.91 -45.56
C VAL A 380 18.32 -12.06 -44.84
N ARG A 381 17.41 -11.40 -45.58
CA ARG A 381 16.33 -10.57 -45.01
C ARG A 381 15.06 -11.36 -44.71
N ASN A 382 15.07 -12.68 -44.93
CA ASN A 382 13.93 -13.58 -44.82
C ASN A 382 12.67 -13.02 -45.49
N TRP A 383 12.83 -12.51 -46.71
CA TRP A 383 11.74 -11.92 -47.50
C TRP A 383 11.53 -12.73 -48.77
N PRO A 384 10.60 -13.71 -48.76
CA PRO A 384 10.44 -14.63 -49.88
C PRO A 384 9.74 -13.97 -51.08
N VAL A 385 9.95 -14.55 -52.25
CA VAL A 385 9.26 -14.19 -53.49
C VAL A 385 7.88 -14.87 -53.53
N SER A 386 6.81 -14.11 -53.80
CA SER A 386 5.44 -14.63 -53.94
C SER A 386 5.13 -15.16 -55.33
N GLN A 387 5.71 -14.58 -56.37
CA GLN A 387 5.54 -15.01 -57.77
C GLN A 387 6.88 -14.98 -58.51
N GLY A 388 7.18 -15.99 -59.32
CA GLY A 388 8.43 -16.08 -60.07
C GLY A 388 9.60 -16.52 -59.20
N SER A 389 10.78 -15.96 -59.44
CA SER A 389 11.99 -16.22 -58.65
C SER A 389 12.73 -14.92 -58.32
N PHE A 390 13.59 -14.97 -57.30
CA PHE A 390 14.59 -13.91 -57.12
C PHE A 390 15.66 -14.03 -58.23
N PHE A 391 16.45 -12.97 -58.43
CA PHE A 391 17.58 -13.07 -59.37
C PHE A 391 18.71 -13.91 -58.78
N SER A 392 19.40 -14.66 -59.65
CA SER A 392 20.44 -15.60 -59.26
C SER A 392 21.83 -14.94 -59.17
N ALA A 393 22.80 -15.63 -58.56
CA ALA A 393 24.19 -15.20 -58.59
C ALA A 393 24.77 -15.15 -60.02
N GLU A 394 24.24 -15.95 -60.95
CA GLU A 394 24.62 -15.91 -62.35
C GLU A 394 24.11 -14.64 -63.05
N ASP A 395 22.88 -14.21 -62.74
CA ASP A 395 22.32 -12.94 -63.23
C ASP A 395 23.18 -11.74 -62.78
N GLU A 396 23.65 -11.78 -61.54
CA GLU A 396 24.52 -10.75 -60.97
C GLU A 396 25.89 -10.73 -61.66
N GLN A 397 26.53 -11.88 -61.85
CA GLN A 397 27.82 -12.00 -62.56
C GLN A 397 27.73 -11.56 -64.03
N ASN A 398 26.60 -11.81 -64.68
CA ASN A 398 26.38 -11.46 -66.08
C ASN A 398 25.85 -10.03 -66.30
N PHE A 399 25.74 -9.22 -65.23
CA PHE A 399 25.19 -7.86 -65.28
C PHE A 399 23.79 -7.82 -65.93
N ALA A 400 22.98 -8.85 -65.67
CA ALA A 400 21.65 -9.00 -66.24
C ALA A 400 20.73 -7.85 -65.78
N SER A 401 19.97 -7.28 -66.72
CA SER A 401 18.97 -6.25 -66.41
C SER A 401 17.67 -6.91 -65.97
N VAL A 402 17.69 -7.56 -64.81
CA VAL A 402 16.52 -8.21 -64.18
C VAL A 402 16.09 -7.49 -62.92
N ALA A 403 14.79 -7.52 -62.61
CA ALA A 403 14.22 -6.86 -61.46
C ALA A 403 13.17 -7.73 -60.75
N VAL A 404 13.06 -7.53 -59.45
CA VAL A 404 12.03 -8.11 -58.59
C VAL A 404 11.23 -6.98 -57.97
N LEU A 405 9.91 -7.00 -58.11
CA LEU A 405 9.03 -5.93 -57.63
C LEU A 405 8.47 -6.23 -56.25
N GLY A 406 8.38 -5.22 -55.39
CA GLY A 406 7.51 -5.24 -54.22
C GLY A 406 6.03 -5.21 -54.63
N GLN A 407 5.14 -5.60 -53.72
CA GLN A 407 3.73 -5.81 -54.06
C GLN A 407 3.01 -4.51 -54.44
N THR A 408 3.29 -3.40 -53.74
CA THR A 408 2.71 -2.08 -54.06
C THR A 408 3.22 -1.59 -55.43
N ALA A 409 4.53 -1.69 -55.67
CA ALA A 409 5.12 -1.27 -56.95
C ALA A 409 4.60 -2.10 -58.13
N ALA A 410 4.43 -3.41 -57.95
CA ALA A 410 3.86 -4.31 -58.95
C ALA A 410 2.40 -3.94 -59.28
N GLN A 411 1.57 -3.71 -58.26
CA GLN A 411 0.16 -3.33 -58.47
C GLN A 411 0.00 -1.96 -59.12
N ALA A 412 0.89 -1.01 -58.80
CA ALA A 412 0.86 0.33 -59.37
C ALA A 412 1.14 0.35 -60.89
N ILE A 413 2.14 -0.42 -61.33
CA ILE A 413 2.56 -0.46 -62.74
C ILE A 413 1.75 -1.48 -63.56
N PHE A 414 1.45 -2.66 -63.00
CA PHE A 414 0.75 -3.76 -63.67
C PHE A 414 -0.57 -4.15 -62.94
N PRO A 415 -1.54 -3.23 -62.79
CA PRO A 415 -2.81 -3.52 -62.12
C PRO A 415 -3.59 -4.62 -62.83
N GLY A 416 -3.89 -5.70 -62.10
CA GLY A 416 -4.71 -6.82 -62.59
C GLY A 416 -4.05 -7.68 -63.67
N GLN A 417 -2.75 -7.51 -63.93
CA GLN A 417 -1.96 -8.31 -64.87
C GLN A 417 -0.75 -8.90 -64.15
N SER A 418 -0.24 -10.05 -64.61
CA SER A 418 1.00 -10.58 -64.05
C SER A 418 2.19 -9.76 -64.56
N PRO A 419 3.06 -9.26 -63.69
CA PRO A 419 4.23 -8.51 -64.11
C PRO A 419 5.37 -9.42 -64.59
N LEU A 420 5.28 -10.74 -64.39
CA LEU A 420 6.35 -11.69 -64.72
C LEU A 420 6.62 -11.76 -66.22
N GLY A 421 7.89 -11.64 -66.61
CA GLY A 421 8.33 -11.69 -68.00
C GLY A 421 8.12 -10.38 -68.77
N GLU A 422 7.49 -9.38 -68.16
CA GLU A 422 7.31 -8.07 -68.74
C GLU A 422 8.52 -7.17 -68.49
N TYR A 423 8.73 -6.21 -69.40
CA TYR A 423 9.77 -5.21 -69.23
C TYR A 423 9.21 -3.95 -68.55
N VAL A 424 9.92 -3.47 -67.54
CA VAL A 424 9.66 -2.18 -66.89
C VAL A 424 10.85 -1.25 -67.13
N MET A 425 10.56 -0.01 -67.50
CA MET A 425 11.58 1.03 -67.62
C MET A 425 11.79 1.67 -66.26
N VAL A 426 13.00 1.56 -65.72
CA VAL A 426 13.42 2.15 -64.45
C VAL A 426 14.25 3.38 -64.79
N ASP A 427 13.68 4.56 -64.58
CA ASP A 427 14.12 5.83 -65.15
C ASP A 427 14.34 5.77 -66.67
N ASN A 428 15.56 5.47 -67.10
CA ASN A 428 15.97 5.37 -68.52
C ASN A 428 16.53 3.99 -68.91
N VAL A 429 16.49 2.99 -68.02
CA VAL A 429 17.05 1.65 -68.25
C VAL A 429 15.93 0.61 -68.19
N LEU A 430 15.92 -0.32 -69.14
CA LEU A 430 14.91 -1.37 -69.21
C LEU A 430 15.31 -2.60 -68.38
N PHE A 431 14.42 -3.08 -67.54
CA PHE A 431 14.60 -4.28 -66.71
C PHE A 431 13.49 -5.30 -66.98
N LEU A 432 13.86 -6.58 -67.05
CA LEU A 432 12.92 -7.69 -67.12
C LEU A 432 12.45 -8.05 -65.71
N VAL A 433 11.14 -8.10 -65.47
CA VAL A 433 10.61 -8.50 -64.17
C VAL A 433 10.61 -10.04 -64.07
N VAL A 434 11.42 -10.57 -63.16
CA VAL A 434 11.58 -12.03 -62.94
C VAL A 434 10.86 -12.53 -61.69
N GLY A 435 10.45 -11.62 -60.81
CA GLY A 435 9.75 -11.98 -59.58
C GLY A 435 8.95 -10.84 -58.95
N VAL A 436 8.07 -11.20 -58.02
CA VAL A 436 7.35 -10.29 -57.12
C VAL A 436 7.54 -10.76 -55.68
N MET A 437 7.95 -9.89 -54.77
CA MET A 437 8.12 -10.22 -53.35
C MET A 437 6.79 -10.56 -52.66
N SER A 438 6.84 -11.27 -51.54
CA SER A 438 5.68 -11.42 -50.66
C SER A 438 5.30 -10.10 -49.99
N PRO A 439 4.03 -9.87 -49.61
CA PRO A 439 3.66 -8.66 -48.90
C PRO A 439 4.34 -8.59 -47.53
N ARG A 440 4.92 -7.44 -47.22
CA ARG A 440 5.59 -7.12 -45.95
C ARG A 440 4.88 -5.99 -45.20
N GLY A 441 4.12 -5.15 -45.92
CA GLY A 441 3.32 -4.06 -45.36
C GLY A 441 4.14 -2.81 -45.02
N ALA A 442 3.63 -1.99 -44.09
CA ALA A 442 4.28 -0.75 -43.69
C ALA A 442 5.21 -0.93 -42.48
N SER A 443 6.36 -0.27 -42.55
CA SER A 443 7.28 -0.09 -41.42
C SER A 443 6.60 0.65 -40.24
N PRO A 444 7.16 0.59 -39.02
CA PRO A 444 6.63 1.31 -37.85
C PRO A 444 6.51 2.83 -38.01
N MET A 445 7.30 3.44 -38.91
CA MET A 445 7.21 4.85 -39.26
C MET A 445 6.13 5.15 -40.31
N GLY A 446 5.33 4.16 -40.72
CA GLY A 446 4.30 4.28 -41.75
C GLY A 446 4.82 4.31 -43.18
N ARG A 447 6.11 4.01 -43.41
CA ARG A 447 6.68 3.86 -44.75
C ARG A 447 6.30 2.49 -45.31
N ASP A 448 5.73 2.46 -46.50
CA ASP A 448 5.41 1.23 -47.23
C ASP A 448 6.71 0.47 -47.61
N GLU A 449 6.89 -0.76 -47.12
CA GLU A 449 8.03 -1.61 -47.47
C GLU A 449 7.79 -2.40 -48.76
N ASP A 450 6.55 -2.42 -49.27
CA ASP A 450 6.16 -3.10 -50.51
C ASP A 450 6.29 -2.20 -51.74
N ASP A 451 6.53 -0.90 -51.56
CA ASP A 451 6.78 0.06 -52.64
C ASP A 451 8.28 0.17 -52.98
N VAL A 452 8.80 -0.92 -53.54
CA VAL A 452 10.22 -1.05 -53.92
C VAL A 452 10.41 -1.84 -55.22
N ILE A 453 11.47 -1.54 -55.95
CA ILE A 453 12.06 -2.38 -57.00
C ILE A 453 13.46 -2.84 -56.58
N ILE A 454 13.70 -4.15 -56.62
CA ILE A 454 14.96 -4.75 -56.23
C ILE A 454 15.70 -5.21 -57.48
N VAL A 455 16.97 -4.82 -57.62
CA VAL A 455 17.82 -5.10 -58.78
C VAL A 455 19.20 -5.59 -58.36
N PRO A 456 19.91 -6.38 -59.19
CA PRO A 456 21.29 -6.78 -58.92
C PRO A 456 22.19 -5.56 -58.75
N PHE A 457 23.07 -5.58 -57.75
CA PHE A 457 23.92 -4.44 -57.38
C PHE A 457 24.74 -3.92 -58.57
N GLU A 458 25.37 -4.83 -59.30
CA GLU A 458 26.22 -4.52 -60.46
C GLU A 458 25.43 -3.91 -61.63
N SER A 459 24.17 -4.32 -61.82
CA SER A 459 23.29 -3.80 -62.87
C SER A 459 22.62 -2.48 -62.48
N GLY A 460 22.21 -2.33 -61.22
CA GLY A 460 21.38 -1.22 -60.74
C GLY A 460 22.16 -0.10 -60.04
N GLY A 461 23.15 -0.42 -59.22
CA GLY A 461 23.92 0.57 -58.45
C GLY A 461 24.68 1.54 -59.34
N VAL A 462 25.33 1.03 -60.38
CA VAL A 462 26.11 1.84 -61.32
C VAL A 462 25.24 2.46 -62.41
N ARG A 463 24.28 1.72 -63.00
CA ARG A 463 23.50 2.20 -64.15
C ARG A 463 22.35 3.13 -63.76
N LEU A 464 21.70 2.91 -62.60
CA LEU A 464 20.57 3.73 -62.15
C LEU A 464 21.02 4.84 -61.20
N LEU A 465 21.83 4.50 -60.20
CA LEU A 465 22.16 5.43 -59.12
C LEU A 465 23.46 6.20 -59.34
N GLY A 466 24.31 5.77 -60.28
CA GLY A 466 25.58 6.42 -60.62
C GLY A 466 26.57 6.48 -59.46
N ARG A 467 26.46 5.59 -58.48
CA ARG A 467 27.31 5.56 -57.27
C ARG A 467 27.95 4.18 -57.13
N ARG A 468 29.20 4.17 -56.64
CA ARG A 468 30.00 2.96 -56.36
C ARG A 468 30.27 2.75 -54.88
N TYR A 469 29.49 3.39 -54.00
CA TYR A 469 29.64 3.25 -52.56
C TYR A 469 28.34 2.72 -51.96
N LEU A 470 28.48 1.99 -50.86
CA LEU A 470 27.36 1.39 -50.14
C LEU A 470 26.77 2.39 -49.15
N ARG A 471 25.44 2.34 -48.98
CA ARG A 471 24.78 3.04 -47.88
C ARG A 471 24.75 2.18 -46.62
N THR A 472 24.56 0.88 -46.82
CA THR A 472 24.58 -0.13 -45.78
C THR A 472 25.17 -1.40 -46.35
N MET A 473 25.83 -2.18 -45.52
CA MET A 473 26.16 -3.57 -45.77
C MET A 473 25.54 -4.40 -44.65
N THR A 474 24.75 -5.41 -45.00
CA THR A 474 24.13 -6.31 -44.02
C THR A 474 24.90 -7.61 -44.03
N VAL A 475 25.36 -8.05 -42.86
CA VAL A 475 26.13 -9.28 -42.71
C VAL A 475 25.33 -10.26 -41.86
N ALA A 476 24.96 -11.39 -42.45
CA ALA A 476 24.32 -12.49 -41.74
C ALA A 476 25.38 -13.41 -41.13
N VAL A 477 25.25 -13.68 -39.82
CA VAL A 477 26.15 -14.53 -39.05
C VAL A 477 25.56 -15.93 -38.93
N ALA A 478 26.39 -16.96 -38.97
CA ALA A 478 25.93 -18.37 -38.96
C ALA A 478 25.24 -18.77 -37.65
N SER A 479 25.63 -18.16 -36.53
CA SER A 479 25.12 -18.44 -35.20
C SER A 479 25.03 -17.15 -34.39
N ASP A 480 23.94 -16.99 -33.63
CA ASP A 480 23.80 -15.89 -32.67
C ASP A 480 24.94 -15.89 -31.62
N ALA A 481 25.47 -17.07 -31.27
CA ALA A 481 26.55 -17.21 -30.29
C ALA A 481 27.88 -16.58 -30.76
N ASP A 482 28.11 -16.51 -32.07
CA ASP A 482 29.34 -16.01 -32.66
C ASP A 482 29.24 -14.53 -33.08
N ILE A 483 28.08 -13.89 -32.87
CA ILE A 483 27.79 -12.55 -33.40
C ILE A 483 28.82 -11.50 -32.97
N TYR A 484 29.30 -11.56 -31.72
CA TYR A 484 30.30 -10.64 -31.19
C TYR A 484 31.70 -10.93 -31.73
N ALA A 485 32.07 -12.20 -31.87
CA ALA A 485 33.35 -12.59 -32.44
C ALA A 485 33.42 -12.20 -33.93
N THR A 486 32.35 -12.47 -34.69
CA THR A 486 32.20 -12.07 -36.08
C THR A 486 32.16 -10.55 -36.23
N GLN A 487 31.47 -9.82 -35.34
CA GLN A 487 31.49 -8.36 -35.33
C GLN A 487 32.91 -7.81 -35.18
N GLN A 488 33.72 -8.38 -34.29
CA GLN A 488 35.11 -7.96 -34.11
C GLN A 488 35.96 -8.29 -35.35
N ALA A 489 35.78 -9.47 -35.94
CA ALA A 489 36.49 -9.85 -37.17
C ALA A 489 36.15 -8.92 -38.35
N VAL A 490 34.88 -8.54 -38.50
CA VAL A 490 34.44 -7.57 -39.50
C VAL A 490 35.04 -6.19 -39.23
N HIS A 491 35.07 -5.76 -37.96
CA HIS A 491 35.68 -4.50 -37.57
C HIS A 491 37.17 -4.46 -37.92
N ASP A 492 37.93 -5.45 -37.50
CA ASP A 492 39.38 -5.52 -37.73
C ASP A 492 39.71 -5.57 -39.22
N LEU A 493 38.92 -6.30 -40.02
CA LEU A 493 39.08 -6.38 -41.47
C LEU A 493 38.84 -5.02 -42.15
N LEU A 494 37.74 -4.34 -41.82
CA LEU A 494 37.41 -3.05 -42.42
C LEU A 494 38.41 -1.98 -41.99
N LEU A 495 38.84 -1.97 -40.72
CA LEU A 495 39.86 -1.07 -40.23
C LEU A 495 41.20 -1.27 -40.95
N MET A 496 41.60 -2.53 -41.17
CA MET A 496 42.80 -2.86 -41.94
C MET A 496 42.71 -2.34 -43.38
N ARG A 497 41.56 -2.50 -44.03
CA ARG A 497 41.35 -2.11 -45.43
C ARG A 497 41.28 -0.60 -45.61
N HIS A 498 40.58 0.09 -44.71
CA HIS A 498 40.33 1.53 -44.82
C HIS A 498 41.47 2.36 -44.21
N GLY A 499 42.23 1.78 -43.27
CA GLY A 499 43.32 2.46 -42.53
C GLY A 499 42.83 3.47 -41.50
N VAL A 500 41.52 3.73 -41.43
CA VAL A 500 40.85 4.60 -40.47
C VAL A 500 39.49 4.00 -40.11
N GLU A 501 39.00 4.32 -38.91
CA GLU A 501 37.67 3.87 -38.47
C GLU A 501 36.59 4.82 -38.99
N ASP A 502 36.09 4.54 -40.19
CA ASP A 502 35.10 5.34 -40.91
C ASP A 502 33.79 4.57 -41.17
N PHE A 503 33.51 3.58 -40.34
CA PHE A 503 32.31 2.75 -40.38
C PHE A 503 31.76 2.50 -38.98
N GLN A 504 30.49 2.09 -38.90
CA GLN A 504 29.81 1.68 -37.69
C GLN A 504 29.19 0.32 -37.90
N ILE A 505 29.41 -0.60 -36.96
CA ILE A 505 28.76 -1.92 -36.94
C ILE A 505 27.74 -1.92 -35.80
N ARG A 506 26.50 -2.34 -36.09
CA ARG A 506 25.45 -2.52 -35.09
C ARG A 506 24.86 -3.90 -35.22
N ASN A 507 24.86 -4.66 -34.13
CA ASN A 507 24.11 -5.90 -34.03
C ASN A 507 22.71 -5.64 -33.46
N MET A 508 21.84 -6.62 -33.57
CA MET A 508 20.46 -6.49 -33.12
C MET A 508 20.34 -6.41 -31.59
N GLU A 509 21.24 -7.08 -30.86
CA GLU A 509 21.28 -7.07 -29.40
C GLU A 509 21.53 -5.66 -28.84
N SER A 510 22.44 -4.88 -29.44
CA SER A 510 22.71 -3.49 -29.04
C SER A 510 21.50 -2.56 -29.20
N ILE A 511 20.60 -2.87 -30.15
CA ILE A 511 19.34 -2.12 -30.35
C ILE A 511 18.36 -2.48 -29.23
N ILE A 512 18.20 -3.77 -28.93
CA ILE A 512 17.35 -4.25 -27.83
C ILE A 512 17.85 -3.69 -26.49
N GLU A 513 19.17 -3.67 -26.27
CA GLU A 513 19.79 -3.07 -25.09
C GLU A 513 19.49 -1.57 -25.00
N SER A 514 19.65 -0.82 -26.10
CA SER A 514 19.36 0.61 -26.14
C SER A 514 17.88 0.93 -25.84
N VAL A 515 16.96 0.13 -26.39
CA VAL A 515 15.51 0.23 -26.13
C VAL A 515 15.23 -0.09 -24.66
N THR A 516 15.82 -1.16 -24.14
CA THR A 516 15.69 -1.56 -22.73
C THR A 516 16.23 -0.49 -21.78
N ALA A 517 17.39 0.11 -22.09
CA ALA A 517 17.99 1.18 -21.30
C ALA A 517 17.12 2.46 -21.31
N THR A 518 16.55 2.81 -22.47
CA THR A 518 15.61 3.93 -22.61
C THR A 518 14.34 3.66 -21.81
N GLN A 519 13.79 2.44 -21.90
CA GLN A 519 12.62 2.01 -21.14
C GLN A 519 12.90 2.05 -19.63
N ASN A 520 14.03 1.53 -19.17
CA ASN A 520 14.43 1.58 -17.76
C ASN A 520 14.55 3.02 -17.25
N THR A 521 15.08 3.92 -18.07
CA THR A 521 15.17 5.35 -17.73
C THR A 521 13.76 5.97 -17.58
N MET A 522 12.85 5.68 -18.52
CA MET A 522 11.45 6.12 -18.41
C MET A 522 10.76 5.51 -17.18
N THR A 523 10.98 4.22 -16.91
CA THR A 523 10.47 3.54 -15.72
C THR A 523 10.96 4.18 -14.43
N LEU A 524 12.23 4.57 -14.35
CA LEU A 524 12.78 5.28 -13.18
C LEU A 524 12.15 6.67 -13.00
N LEU A 525 12.03 7.45 -14.08
CA LEU A 525 11.41 8.78 -14.03
C LEU A 525 9.94 8.71 -13.61
N LEU A 526 9.16 7.82 -14.24
CA LEU A 526 7.74 7.64 -13.97
C LEU A 526 7.52 6.99 -12.59
N GLY A 527 8.37 6.04 -12.21
CA GLY A 527 8.39 5.44 -10.88
C GLY A 527 8.69 6.47 -9.79
N SER A 528 9.53 7.47 -10.06
CA SER A 528 9.79 8.58 -9.13
C SER A 528 8.55 9.46 -8.94
N ILE A 529 7.82 9.78 -10.01
CA ILE A 529 6.56 10.53 -9.93
C ILE A 529 5.54 9.76 -9.09
N ALA A 530 5.41 8.46 -9.34
CA ALA A 530 4.53 7.61 -8.57
C ALA A 530 4.93 7.51 -7.09
N ALA A 531 6.22 7.40 -6.79
CA ALA A 531 6.73 7.41 -5.42
C ALA A 531 6.38 8.73 -4.71
N ILE A 532 6.49 9.87 -5.41
CA ILE A 532 6.06 11.17 -4.89
C ILE A 532 4.55 11.20 -4.65
N SER A 533 3.73 10.74 -5.60
CA SER A 533 2.27 10.67 -5.43
C SER A 533 1.88 9.79 -4.24
N LEU A 534 2.57 8.65 -4.06
CA LEU A 534 2.35 7.76 -2.95
C LEU A 534 2.77 8.38 -1.61
N LEU A 535 3.89 9.12 -1.59
CA LEU A 535 4.34 9.87 -0.42
C LEU A 535 3.33 10.95 -0.02
N VAL A 536 2.78 11.70 -0.98
CA VAL A 536 1.72 12.69 -0.75
C VAL A 536 0.46 12.01 -0.21
N GLY A 537 0.07 10.87 -0.78
CA GLY A 537 -1.02 10.03 -0.27
C GLY A 537 -0.78 9.54 1.15
N GLY A 538 0.45 9.11 1.45
CA GLY A 538 0.87 8.67 2.78
C GLY A 538 0.83 9.78 3.83
N ILE A 539 1.31 10.98 3.50
CA ILE A 539 1.17 12.17 4.37
C ILE A 539 -0.32 12.48 4.61
N GLY A 540 -1.15 12.34 3.58
CA GLY A 540 -2.61 12.47 3.71
C GLY A 540 -3.19 11.48 4.73
N VAL A 541 -2.82 10.21 4.66
CA VAL A 541 -3.21 9.18 5.66
C VAL A 541 -2.74 9.58 7.05
N MET A 542 -1.47 9.98 7.22
CA MET A 542 -0.94 10.38 8.52
C MET A 542 -1.72 11.53 9.15
N ASN A 543 -1.98 12.59 8.39
CA ASN A 543 -2.69 13.77 8.91
C ASN A 543 -4.12 13.43 9.32
N ILE A 544 -4.82 12.64 8.50
CA ILE A 544 -6.18 12.22 8.80
C ILE A 544 -6.24 11.31 10.01
N MET A 545 -5.26 10.44 10.18
CA MET A 545 -5.12 9.62 11.38
C MET A 545 -4.81 10.46 12.62
N LEU A 546 -3.96 11.48 12.54
CA LEU A 546 -3.70 12.40 13.65
C LEU A 546 -4.98 13.13 14.09
N VAL A 547 -5.75 13.63 13.13
CA VAL A 547 -7.04 14.28 13.41
C VAL A 547 -8.02 13.29 14.03
N SER A 548 -8.07 12.05 13.53
CA SER A 548 -8.94 11.01 14.11
C SER A 548 -8.54 10.65 15.53
N VAL A 549 -7.25 10.60 15.85
CA VAL A 549 -6.75 10.39 17.23
C VAL A 549 -7.20 11.54 18.13
N THR A 550 -7.12 12.78 17.67
CA THR A 550 -7.57 13.93 18.48
C THR A 550 -9.08 13.94 18.69
N GLU A 551 -9.87 13.62 17.66
CA GLU A 551 -11.34 13.54 17.76
C GLU A 551 -11.81 12.38 18.66
N ARG A 552 -11.06 11.27 18.69
CA ARG A 552 -11.40 10.08 19.48
C ARG A 552 -10.61 9.99 20.80
N THR A 553 -9.99 11.08 21.26
CA THR A 553 -9.15 11.09 22.47
C THR A 553 -9.88 10.51 23.67
N ARG A 554 -11.13 10.95 23.90
CA ARG A 554 -11.98 10.45 24.98
C ARG A 554 -12.33 8.96 24.84
N GLU A 555 -12.61 8.48 23.63
CA GLU A 555 -12.84 7.04 23.39
C GLU A 555 -11.60 6.20 23.74
N ILE A 556 -10.41 6.70 23.41
CA ILE A 556 -9.14 6.04 23.76
C ILE A 556 -8.98 6.02 25.28
N GLY A 557 -9.29 7.11 25.98
CA GLY A 557 -9.32 7.19 27.45
C GLY A 557 -10.19 6.10 28.08
N VAL A 558 -11.42 5.93 27.58
CA VAL A 558 -12.35 4.89 28.06
C VAL A 558 -11.79 3.48 27.84
N ARG A 559 -11.17 3.22 26.68
CA ARG A 559 -10.54 1.93 26.39
C ARG A 559 -9.37 1.65 27.34
N MET A 560 -8.52 2.65 27.60
CA MET A 560 -7.40 2.51 28.53
C MET A 560 -7.88 2.27 29.97
N ALA A 561 -8.93 2.97 30.40
CA ALA A 561 -9.52 2.79 31.72
C ALA A 561 -10.15 1.41 31.91
N THR A 562 -10.78 0.87 30.86
CA THR A 562 -11.36 -0.49 30.83
C THR A 562 -10.32 -1.60 30.63
N GLY A 563 -9.02 -1.25 30.57
CA GLY A 563 -7.92 -2.22 30.59
C GLY A 563 -7.31 -2.58 29.25
N ALA A 564 -7.50 -1.74 28.21
CA ALA A 564 -6.75 -1.85 26.97
C ALA A 564 -5.26 -1.62 27.21
N ARG A 565 -4.41 -2.48 26.64
CA ARG A 565 -2.95 -2.31 26.64
C ARG A 565 -2.52 -1.31 25.58
N THR A 566 -1.32 -0.78 25.73
CA THR A 566 -0.69 0.11 24.74
C THR A 566 -0.64 -0.55 23.34
N GLY A 567 -0.30 -1.84 23.30
CA GLY A 567 -0.31 -2.65 22.08
C GLY A 567 -1.69 -2.78 21.43
N ASN A 568 -2.79 -2.82 22.20
CA ASN A 568 -4.14 -2.94 21.64
C ASN A 568 -4.56 -1.65 20.92
N ILE A 569 -4.30 -0.49 21.55
CA ILE A 569 -4.57 0.81 20.96
C ILE A 569 -3.73 1.00 19.69
N MET A 570 -2.44 0.65 19.75
CA MET A 570 -1.55 0.74 18.58
C MET A 570 -2.01 -0.16 17.43
N GLN A 571 -2.37 -1.42 17.72
CA GLN A 571 -2.85 -2.37 16.71
C GLN A 571 -4.13 -1.88 16.03
N GLN A 572 -5.06 -1.29 16.79
CA GLN A 572 -6.31 -0.77 16.24
C GLN A 572 -6.06 0.33 15.21
N PHE A 573 -5.35 1.39 15.59
CA PHE A 573 -5.10 2.52 14.69
C PHE A 573 -4.17 2.15 13.54
N LEU A 574 -3.19 1.27 13.75
CA LEU A 574 -2.33 0.79 12.68
C LEU A 574 -3.11 -0.05 11.67
N THR A 575 -4.02 -0.92 12.14
CA THR A 575 -4.90 -1.71 11.27
C THR A 575 -5.84 -0.80 10.48
N GLU A 576 -6.35 0.27 11.07
CA GLU A 576 -7.17 1.28 10.37
C GLU A 576 -6.39 1.93 9.22
N ALA A 577 -5.16 2.41 9.47
CA ALA A 577 -4.31 3.02 8.44
C ALA A 577 -3.95 2.02 7.32
N VAL A 578 -3.55 0.80 7.70
CA VAL A 578 -3.20 -0.25 6.73
C VAL A 578 -4.41 -0.66 5.90
N LEU A 579 -5.60 -0.76 6.50
CA LEU A 579 -6.82 -1.12 5.79
C LEU A 579 -7.25 -0.04 4.79
N VAL A 580 -7.12 1.25 5.16
CA VAL A 580 -7.32 2.36 4.22
C VAL A 580 -6.35 2.24 3.04
N SER A 581 -5.06 2.08 3.30
CA SER A 581 -4.07 2.00 2.23
C SER A 581 -4.21 0.75 1.37
N ALA A 582 -4.58 -0.39 1.95
CA ALA A 582 -4.87 -1.62 1.23
C ALA A 582 -6.11 -1.46 0.32
N LEU A 583 -7.19 -0.86 0.83
CA LEU A 583 -8.40 -0.59 0.04
C LEU A 583 -8.09 0.38 -1.12
N GLY A 584 -7.29 1.42 -0.85
CA GLY A 584 -6.82 2.35 -1.87
C GLY A 584 -5.94 1.68 -2.91
N GLY A 585 -5.07 0.77 -2.48
CA GLY A 585 -4.24 -0.07 -3.34
C GLY A 585 -5.08 -0.97 -4.25
N VAL A 586 -6.06 -1.70 -3.70
CA VAL A 586 -6.97 -2.55 -4.49
C VAL A 586 -7.75 -1.72 -5.51
N LEU A 587 -8.34 -0.60 -5.09
CA LEU A 587 -9.06 0.30 -6.00
C LEU A 587 -8.13 0.87 -7.08
N GLY A 588 -6.91 1.26 -6.72
CA GLY A 588 -5.89 1.70 -7.67
C GLY A 588 -5.50 0.63 -8.68
N VAL A 589 -5.38 -0.64 -8.25
CA VAL A 589 -5.13 -1.78 -9.13
C VAL A 589 -6.28 -1.98 -10.10
N LEU A 590 -7.53 -2.01 -9.61
CA LEU A 590 -8.71 -2.19 -10.45
C LEU A 590 -8.85 -1.06 -11.48
N ILE A 591 -8.66 0.18 -11.07
CA ILE A 591 -8.71 1.35 -11.96
C ILE A 591 -7.54 1.30 -12.96
N GLY A 592 -6.31 1.02 -12.51
CA GLY A 592 -5.14 0.91 -13.37
C GLY A 592 -5.29 -0.17 -14.44
N LEU A 593 -5.71 -1.37 -14.06
CA LEU A 593 -6.01 -2.45 -15.01
C LEU A 593 -7.16 -2.08 -15.95
N GLY A 594 -8.21 -1.42 -15.45
CA GLY A 594 -9.34 -0.95 -16.26
C GLY A 594 -8.93 0.07 -17.32
N VAL A 595 -8.12 1.06 -16.94
CA VAL A 595 -7.56 2.06 -17.87
C VAL A 595 -6.64 1.39 -18.88
N THR A 596 -5.79 0.47 -18.43
CA THR A 596 -4.89 -0.29 -19.30
C THR A 596 -5.66 -1.11 -20.34
N ALA A 597 -6.72 -1.80 -19.92
CA ALA A 597 -7.59 -2.57 -20.82
C ALA A 597 -8.35 -1.68 -21.81
N LEU A 598 -8.76 -0.47 -21.39
CA LEU A 598 -9.36 0.52 -22.28
C LEU A 598 -8.35 0.98 -23.35
N LEU A 599 -7.10 1.24 -22.98
CA LEU A 599 -6.05 1.64 -23.91
C LEU A 599 -5.71 0.52 -24.90
N ALA A 600 -5.67 -0.73 -24.45
CA ALA A 600 -5.48 -1.89 -25.34
C ALA A 600 -6.58 -1.95 -26.41
N ARG A 601 -7.85 -1.67 -26.06
CA ARG A 601 -8.96 -1.59 -27.02
C ARG A 601 -8.84 -0.45 -28.02
N LEU A 602 -8.13 0.62 -27.67
CA LEU A 602 -7.84 1.75 -28.55
C LEU A 602 -6.65 1.47 -29.49
N GLY A 603 -6.07 0.26 -29.47
CA GLY A 603 -4.99 -0.15 -30.38
C GLY A 603 -3.59 0.15 -29.88
N THR A 604 -3.40 0.40 -28.57
CA THR A 604 -2.06 0.53 -27.98
C THR A 604 -1.52 -0.85 -27.60
N ASP A 605 -0.22 -1.07 -27.83
CA ASP A 605 0.47 -2.30 -27.41
C ASP A 605 0.65 -2.28 -25.89
N VAL A 606 0.06 -3.25 -25.20
CA VAL A 606 0.11 -3.34 -23.74
C VAL A 606 0.35 -4.78 -23.30
N VAL A 607 1.23 -4.96 -22.31
CA VAL A 607 1.49 -6.25 -21.67
C VAL A 607 1.02 -6.20 -20.21
N PHE A 608 0.18 -7.17 -19.83
CA PHE A 608 -0.27 -7.33 -18.45
C PHE A 608 0.75 -8.17 -17.67
N SER A 609 1.49 -7.52 -16.76
CA SER A 609 2.45 -8.18 -15.88
C SER A 609 1.97 -8.15 -14.42
N ALA A 610 2.13 -9.28 -13.72
CA ALA A 610 1.75 -9.40 -12.31
C ALA A 610 2.71 -8.65 -11.36
N MET A 611 3.99 -8.55 -11.73
CA MET A 611 5.01 -7.96 -10.86
C MET A 611 4.77 -6.48 -10.55
N PRO A 612 4.49 -5.59 -11.54
CA PRO A 612 4.08 -4.22 -11.28
C PRO A 612 2.88 -4.08 -10.34
N VAL A 613 1.89 -4.98 -10.47
CA VAL A 613 0.68 -4.97 -9.65
C VAL A 613 1.00 -5.31 -8.20
N ILE A 614 1.77 -6.38 -7.99
CA ILE A 614 2.20 -6.81 -6.64
C ILE A 614 3.07 -5.72 -5.99
N LEU A 615 4.00 -5.14 -6.75
CA LEU A 615 4.90 -4.11 -6.24
C LEU A 615 4.12 -2.83 -5.89
N ALA A 616 3.22 -2.36 -6.75
CA ALA A 616 2.41 -1.17 -6.47
C ALA A 616 1.47 -1.37 -5.27
N PHE A 617 0.82 -2.53 -5.16
CA PHE A 617 0.00 -2.87 -3.99
C PHE A 617 0.85 -2.98 -2.72
N GLY A 618 2.01 -3.63 -2.79
CA GLY A 618 2.96 -3.74 -1.67
C GLY A 618 3.47 -2.39 -1.20
N CYS A 619 3.80 -1.48 -2.11
CA CYS A 619 4.17 -0.10 -1.79
C CYS A 619 3.02 0.66 -1.11
N ALA A 620 1.78 0.52 -1.59
CA ALA A 620 0.61 1.13 -0.94
C ALA A 620 0.42 0.61 0.49
N PHE A 621 0.49 -0.71 0.68
CA PHE A 621 0.42 -1.34 2.00
C PHE A 621 1.53 -0.83 2.95
N MET A 622 2.78 -0.80 2.48
CA MET A 622 3.92 -0.28 3.24
C MET A 622 3.76 1.19 3.60
N THR A 623 3.20 2.00 2.70
CA THR A 623 2.91 3.41 2.96
C THR A 623 1.92 3.57 4.11
N GLY A 624 0.85 2.77 4.13
CA GLY A 624 -0.10 2.75 5.26
C GLY A 624 0.54 2.36 6.58
N LEU A 625 1.46 1.39 6.56
CA LEU A 625 2.18 0.94 7.74
C LEU A 625 3.12 2.04 8.29
N VAL A 626 3.91 2.68 7.42
CA VAL A 626 4.88 3.72 7.80
C VAL A 626 4.17 4.99 8.29
N PHE A 627 3.22 5.50 7.51
CA PHE A 627 2.52 6.75 7.84
C PHE A 627 1.44 6.57 8.92
N GLY A 628 0.92 5.36 9.10
CA GLY A 628 0.00 5.02 10.19
C GLY A 628 0.68 4.80 11.54
N TYR A 629 1.98 4.47 11.56
CA TYR A 629 2.70 4.13 12.79
C TYR A 629 2.81 5.31 13.78
N LEU A 630 3.18 6.51 13.31
CA LEU A 630 3.35 7.67 14.18
C LEU A 630 2.04 8.08 14.90
N PRO A 631 0.90 8.25 14.20
CA PRO A 631 -0.39 8.49 14.86
C PRO A 631 -0.80 7.38 15.83
N ALA A 632 -0.63 6.12 15.44
CA ALA A 632 -0.98 4.97 16.28
C ALA A 632 -0.13 4.92 17.57
N ARG A 633 1.16 5.22 17.46
CA ARG A 633 2.06 5.34 18.61
C ARG A 633 1.65 6.50 19.52
N LYS A 634 1.30 7.65 18.94
CA LYS A 634 0.81 8.82 19.70
C LYS A 634 -0.46 8.49 20.49
N ALA A 635 -1.42 7.80 19.86
CA ALA A 635 -2.65 7.35 20.50
C ALA A 635 -2.40 6.40 21.67
N ALA A 636 -1.48 5.44 21.50
CA ALA A 636 -1.15 4.43 22.50
C ALA A 636 -0.41 4.98 23.74
N HIS A 637 0.18 6.18 23.65
CA HIS A 637 0.92 6.83 24.74
C HIS A 637 0.15 8.02 25.33
N LEU A 638 -1.15 8.15 25.06
CA LEU A 638 -1.99 9.13 25.72
C LEU A 638 -2.10 8.81 27.21
N ASP A 639 -2.09 9.84 28.04
CA ASP A 639 -2.40 9.72 29.46
C ASP A 639 -3.92 9.45 29.60
N PRO A 640 -4.35 8.34 30.24
CA PRO A 640 -5.76 8.03 30.42
C PRO A 640 -6.56 9.12 31.13
N VAL A 641 -5.96 9.83 32.09
CA VAL A 641 -6.63 10.89 32.85
C VAL A 641 -6.88 12.09 31.94
N VAL A 642 -5.86 12.53 31.21
CA VAL A 642 -5.98 13.65 30.26
C VAL A 642 -6.96 13.30 29.14
N ALA A 643 -6.94 12.04 28.68
CA ALA A 643 -7.83 11.58 27.64
C ALA A 643 -9.30 11.51 28.09
N LEU A 644 -9.57 11.09 29.33
CA LEU A 644 -10.94 11.10 29.88
C LEU A 644 -11.45 12.52 30.16
N ALA A 645 -10.57 13.47 30.42
CA ALA A 645 -10.89 14.87 30.68
C ALA A 645 -11.02 15.73 29.41
N SER A 646 -10.61 15.23 28.24
CA SER A 646 -10.74 15.98 26.98
C SER A 646 -12.20 16.06 26.53
N GLU A 647 -12.67 17.27 26.22
CA GLU A 647 -13.99 17.54 25.62
C GLU A 647 -14.02 17.36 24.11
#